data_AF-A0A949WYF7-F1
#
_entry.id   AF-A0A949WYF7-F1
#
_cell.length_a   1.000
_cell.length_b   1.000
_cell.length_c   1.000
_cell.angle_alpha   90.00
_cell.angle_beta   90.00
_cell.angle_gamma   90.00
#
_symmetry.space_group_name_H-M   'P 1'
#
loop_
_entity.id
_entity.type
_entity.pdbx_description
1 polymer ?
#
loop_
_entity_poly.entity_id
_entity_poly.type
_entity_poly.pdbx_seq_one_letter_code
_entity_poly.pdbx_strand_id
1 'polypeptide(L)'
;MNTSEKLIWLQERTALGMLEAEPIDAIAQIIEEKVIPANERLFEEETTPEALYILLEGKLESKSKDKNNSTFNCGLLPGAAINLQELTLGELTKCSITTLSECHFWVVPATKFQELVAKYPQIQTAISRELAQEVAQLASALTNEQERSIALRPYLVTKAQRGVVGTSRYAVRLREQIRQASDTRESILIFGEPGLEKDNIAALIHFGSDFRRQPIIKVDCGILQTSGADLFGRVGGKPGLIAWLEEGTLVLNNIQETPPELLPKLAEFIKTSTYKPVTREGQPEPESYNSKARILIISEKSQPLIKKAVDKTIKAPPVRVRKGDIKAIVEYYISLYCRQEGIRKPKVAPEALRRLQSYDFPGNLKELKSLVERAIVQADGAGELTEEIFWSADTKKKRFRFNLLNAYSGLRKFLRSSWYPDRINYGFTLTAFAFIVGILFFGPQTRDKNFGLNLFWAWWWPFFLFLFPFLGRIWCAFCPFMIYGEVTQKLSLWLFPRKLQSWPRQKAEKWGGWFLFAMFALIFLWEELWDLENTAYLSACLLLLITAGAMICSAIFERRFWCRYLCPIGGMNGLFAKLSMTELRAQQGICSASCTTYQCYKGGPQKGEGMETNGCPLYSHPAQLEDNRDCVLCMTCLKACPHRSVEFNLRPPGIELWTTHVPHSYEVALLFLLLGGVYLHRLPEIQQVMKLQFDLNNFWQHSEFSLLALIVPVTIPLTAYGLMQIFYRFNYYLNRTKPQTKNLVKPKPFLELAYGYLPLILGGSLAHYLGLGLNEAGRILPVTFATVGLNGASLPVLVAHPAVIAFLQGTTLVFSTLLTIFLTQKIARQPLRCLLWQHLASAILAVSMWRIIVSV
;
A
#
# COMPACT_ATOMS: atom_id res chain seq x y z
N MET A 1 14.17 -69.23 54.68
CA MET A 1 13.31 -69.81 53.62
C MET A 1 13.86 -71.15 53.18
N ASN A 2 13.00 -72.17 53.09
CA ASN A 2 13.37 -73.48 52.51
C ASN A 2 13.56 -73.34 50.98
N THR A 3 14.30 -74.23 50.32
CA THR A 3 14.64 -74.09 48.88
C THR A 3 13.40 -73.95 47.99
N SER A 4 12.32 -74.66 48.32
CA SER A 4 11.02 -74.56 47.62
C SER A 4 10.32 -73.21 47.81
N GLU A 5 10.49 -72.54 48.95
CA GLU A 5 9.92 -71.20 49.19
C GLU A 5 10.69 -70.12 48.42
N LYS A 6 12.02 -70.27 48.31
CA LYS A 6 12.86 -69.38 47.49
C LYS A 6 12.48 -69.47 46.01
N LEU A 7 12.24 -70.67 45.50
CA LEU A 7 11.82 -70.89 44.11
C LEU A 7 10.51 -70.18 43.77
N ILE A 8 9.47 -70.34 44.59
CA ILE A 8 8.18 -69.68 44.40
C ILE A 8 8.34 -68.15 44.44
N TRP A 9 9.14 -67.63 45.38
CA TRP A 9 9.37 -66.20 45.51
C TRP A 9 10.08 -65.62 44.28
N LEU A 10 11.12 -66.31 43.76
CA LEU A 10 11.82 -65.90 42.55
C LEU A 10 10.89 -65.90 41.32
N GLN A 11 10.01 -66.88 41.22
CA GLN A 11 9.03 -66.98 40.12
C GLN A 11 7.98 -65.88 40.15
N GLU A 12 7.40 -65.57 41.31
CA GLU A 12 6.27 -64.65 41.40
C GLU A 12 6.69 -63.18 41.55
N ARG A 13 7.89 -62.91 42.08
CA ARG A 13 8.28 -61.56 42.52
C ARG A 13 9.51 -60.99 41.84
N THR A 14 10.15 -61.70 40.91
CA THR A 14 11.34 -61.19 40.20
C THR A 14 11.22 -61.35 38.70
N ALA A 15 12.04 -60.60 37.95
CA ALA A 15 12.16 -60.78 36.50
C ALA A 15 12.63 -62.20 36.09
N LEU A 16 13.17 -63.00 37.04
CA LEU A 16 13.54 -64.39 36.77
C LEU A 16 12.35 -65.31 36.56
N GLY A 17 11.11 -64.88 36.88
CA GLY A 17 9.89 -65.65 36.62
C GLY A 17 9.61 -65.96 35.15
N MET A 18 10.32 -65.29 34.22
CA MET A 18 10.28 -65.63 32.80
C MET A 18 11.08 -66.88 32.42
N LEU A 19 11.88 -67.41 33.35
CA LEU A 19 12.69 -68.63 33.16
C LEU A 19 11.86 -69.88 33.49
N GLU A 20 12.26 -71.02 32.92
CA GLU A 20 11.67 -72.32 33.29
C GLU A 20 12.03 -72.70 34.74
N ALA A 21 11.28 -73.62 35.34
CA ALA A 21 11.44 -73.97 36.76
C ALA A 21 12.82 -74.55 37.11
N GLU A 22 13.46 -75.27 36.18
CA GLU A 22 14.78 -75.89 36.38
C GLU A 22 15.92 -74.86 36.57
N PRO A 23 16.10 -73.86 35.68
CA PRO A 23 17.06 -72.77 35.89
C PRO A 23 16.82 -71.97 37.18
N ILE A 24 15.56 -71.70 37.53
CA ILE A 24 15.22 -70.93 38.74
C ILE A 24 15.59 -71.73 40.00
N ASP A 25 15.35 -73.05 40.00
CA ASP A 25 15.75 -73.92 41.11
C ASP A 25 17.28 -73.93 41.27
N ALA A 26 18.02 -74.00 40.16
CA ALA A 26 19.48 -73.94 40.19
C ALA A 26 20.01 -72.60 40.72
N ILE A 27 19.34 -71.48 40.38
CA ILE A 27 19.64 -70.16 40.95
C ILE A 27 19.32 -70.14 42.45
N ALA A 28 18.15 -70.66 42.87
CA ALA A 28 17.72 -70.69 44.26
C ALA A 28 18.70 -71.44 45.19
N GLN A 29 19.40 -72.45 44.67
CA GLN A 29 20.39 -73.26 45.41
C GLN A 29 21.72 -72.54 45.64
N ILE A 30 22.09 -71.55 44.81
CA ILE A 30 23.39 -70.87 44.88
C ILE A 30 23.33 -69.45 45.44
N ILE A 31 22.13 -68.98 45.81
CA ILE A 31 21.90 -67.67 46.41
C ILE A 31 22.51 -67.58 47.80
N GLU A 32 23.28 -66.51 48.02
CA GLU A 32 23.83 -66.10 49.30
C GLU A 32 23.10 -64.86 49.82
N GLU A 33 22.78 -64.81 51.11
CA GLU A 33 22.09 -63.66 51.70
C GLU A 33 23.11 -62.62 52.18
N LYS A 34 22.91 -61.36 51.80
CA LYS A 34 23.81 -60.26 52.14
C LYS A 34 23.02 -59.04 52.60
N VAL A 35 23.33 -58.53 53.77
CA VAL A 35 22.77 -57.29 54.32
C VAL A 35 23.76 -56.17 54.11
N ILE A 36 23.31 -55.07 53.51
CA ILE A 36 24.14 -53.90 53.23
C ILE A 36 23.52 -52.69 53.96
N PRO A 37 24.29 -51.96 54.79
CA PRO A 37 23.77 -50.84 55.56
C PRO A 37 23.42 -49.64 54.66
N ALA A 38 22.73 -48.65 55.23
CA ALA A 38 22.33 -47.43 54.51
C ALA A 38 23.55 -46.58 54.09
N ASN A 39 23.41 -45.88 52.96
CA ASN A 39 24.41 -44.99 52.34
C ASN A 39 25.70 -45.68 51.85
N GLU A 40 25.67 -46.98 51.60
CA GLU A 40 26.77 -47.69 50.95
C GLU A 40 26.56 -47.79 49.44
N ARG A 41 27.67 -47.69 48.70
CA ARG A 41 27.66 -47.83 47.25
C ARG A 41 27.84 -49.30 46.89
N LEU A 42 26.87 -49.86 46.17
CA LEU A 42 26.86 -51.27 45.77
C LEU A 42 27.85 -51.55 44.64
N PHE A 43 27.88 -50.69 43.62
CA PHE A 43 28.86 -50.67 42.52
C PHE A 43 28.78 -49.34 41.76
N GLU A 44 29.79 -49.07 40.92
CA GLU A 44 29.85 -47.88 40.06
C GLU A 44 29.37 -48.18 38.63
N GLU A 45 29.07 -47.13 37.87
CA GLU A 45 28.79 -47.21 36.44
C GLU A 45 30.10 -47.56 35.68
N GLU A 46 29.99 -48.31 34.58
CA GLU A 46 31.11 -48.78 33.73
C GLU A 46 32.09 -49.74 34.42
N THR A 47 31.66 -50.45 35.47
CA THR A 47 32.43 -51.53 36.11
C THR A 47 31.96 -52.90 35.66
N THR A 48 32.82 -53.91 35.75
CA THR A 48 32.40 -55.31 35.53
C THR A 48 31.48 -55.75 36.68
N PRO A 49 30.27 -56.27 36.41
CA PRO A 49 29.35 -56.67 37.45
C PRO A 49 29.91 -57.84 38.27
N GLU A 50 30.02 -57.66 39.59
CA GLU A 50 30.62 -58.65 40.50
C GLU A 50 29.64 -59.76 40.90
N ALA A 51 28.34 -59.47 40.90
CA ALA A 51 27.28 -60.40 41.26
C ALA A 51 25.92 -59.92 40.74
N LEU A 52 24.98 -60.87 40.64
CA LEU A 52 23.56 -60.62 40.45
C LEU A 52 22.96 -60.35 41.82
N TYR A 53 22.36 -59.17 42.01
CA TYR A 53 21.74 -58.77 43.28
C TYR A 53 20.22 -58.75 43.12
N ILE A 54 19.51 -59.46 43.98
CA ILE A 54 18.05 -59.48 44.03
C ILE A 54 17.63 -58.80 45.33
N LEU A 55 16.95 -57.67 45.22
CA LEU A 55 16.53 -56.89 46.39
C LEU A 55 15.34 -57.58 47.08
N LEU A 56 15.48 -57.93 48.35
CA LEU A 56 14.39 -58.45 49.17
C LEU A 56 13.64 -57.34 49.88
N GLU A 57 14.36 -56.46 50.57
CA GLU A 57 13.81 -55.34 51.34
C GLU A 57 14.80 -54.17 51.35
N GLY A 58 14.28 -52.94 51.38
CA GLY A 58 15.09 -51.71 51.44
C GLY A 58 14.84 -50.74 50.28
N LYS A 59 15.55 -49.62 50.26
CA LYS A 59 15.44 -48.57 49.22
C LYS A 59 16.80 -48.29 48.59
N LEU A 60 16.81 -48.18 47.26
CA LEU A 60 18.01 -47.92 46.46
C LEU A 60 17.85 -46.63 45.65
N GLU A 61 18.97 -45.98 45.36
CA GLU A 61 19.09 -44.86 44.43
C GLU A 61 20.05 -45.26 43.30
N SER A 62 19.65 -45.07 42.05
CA SER A 62 20.51 -45.24 40.88
C SER A 62 20.91 -43.89 40.27
N LYS A 63 22.18 -43.76 39.88
CA LYS A 63 22.71 -42.57 39.19
C LYS A 63 23.49 -43.00 37.94
N SER A 64 23.15 -42.42 36.79
CA SER A 64 23.88 -42.56 35.53
C SER A 64 24.44 -41.21 35.07
N LYS A 65 25.60 -41.23 34.43
CA LYS A 65 26.26 -40.05 33.86
C LYS A 65 25.69 -39.62 32.50
N ASP A 66 24.99 -40.51 31.79
CA ASP A 66 24.41 -40.20 30.49
C ASP A 66 23.10 -39.40 30.63
N LYS A 67 23.06 -38.18 30.08
CA LYS A 67 21.88 -37.30 30.13
C LYS A 67 20.70 -37.82 29.30
N ASN A 68 20.94 -38.76 28.37
CA ASN A 68 19.90 -39.37 27.55
C ASN A 68 19.24 -40.58 28.22
N ASN A 69 19.93 -41.24 29.16
CA ASN A 69 19.28 -42.19 30.06
C ASN A 69 18.65 -41.37 31.18
N SER A 70 17.34 -41.12 31.06
CA SER A 70 16.58 -40.47 32.13
C SER A 70 16.94 -41.12 33.45
N THR A 71 17.39 -40.30 34.41
CA THR A 71 17.61 -40.68 35.80
C THR A 71 16.34 -41.37 36.29
N PHE A 72 16.33 -42.70 36.29
CA PHE A 72 15.29 -43.47 36.95
C PHE A 72 15.55 -43.28 38.45
N ASN A 73 15.09 -42.17 39.01
CA ASN A 73 14.85 -42.01 40.46
C ASN A 73 13.69 -42.94 40.90
N CYS A 74 13.67 -44.17 40.39
CA CYS A 74 12.75 -45.21 40.79
C CYS A 74 13.46 -45.96 41.91
N GLY A 75 12.98 -45.79 43.14
CA GLY A 75 13.31 -46.74 44.19
C GLY A 75 12.96 -48.13 43.67
N LEU A 76 13.98 -48.96 43.47
CA LEU A 76 13.80 -50.34 43.07
C LEU A 76 12.94 -51.01 44.15
N LEU A 77 11.82 -51.60 43.74
CA LEU A 77 10.93 -52.32 44.64
C LEU A 77 11.57 -53.67 45.03
N PRO A 78 11.22 -54.24 46.20
CA PRO A 78 11.43 -55.65 46.50
C PRO A 78 11.11 -56.53 45.30
N GLY A 79 12.08 -57.34 44.87
CA GLY A 79 11.99 -58.19 43.67
C GLY A 79 12.88 -57.77 42.50
N ALA A 80 13.48 -56.57 42.54
CA ALA A 80 14.35 -56.09 41.47
C ALA A 80 15.64 -56.95 41.34
N ALA A 81 15.89 -57.45 40.13
CA ALA A 81 17.10 -58.19 39.76
C ALA A 81 18.11 -57.25 39.08
N ILE A 82 19.19 -56.94 39.79
CA ILE A 82 20.23 -55.96 39.42
C ILE A 82 21.43 -56.68 38.82
N ASN A 83 21.99 -56.15 37.73
CA ASN A 83 23.06 -56.75 36.92
C ASN A 83 22.66 -58.01 36.14
N LEU A 84 21.37 -58.35 36.07
CA LEU A 84 20.90 -59.55 35.37
C LEU A 84 21.24 -59.50 33.88
N GLN A 85 21.00 -58.37 33.22
CA GLN A 85 21.29 -58.18 31.80
C GLN A 85 22.80 -58.10 31.56
N GLU A 86 23.50 -57.32 32.38
CA GLU A 86 24.94 -57.08 32.28
C GLU A 86 25.74 -58.37 32.43
N LEU A 87 25.40 -59.21 33.41
CA LEU A 87 26.04 -60.51 33.62
C LEU A 87 25.73 -61.51 32.50
N THR A 88 24.52 -61.48 31.96
CA THR A 88 24.08 -62.40 30.91
C THR A 88 24.68 -62.04 29.54
N LEU A 89 24.83 -60.74 29.25
CA LEU A 89 25.34 -60.22 27.98
C LEU A 89 26.84 -59.91 28.00
N GLY A 90 27.49 -59.96 29.16
CA GLY A 90 28.90 -59.60 29.32
C GLY A 90 29.16 -58.09 29.19
N GLU A 91 28.17 -57.27 29.54
CA GLU A 91 28.24 -55.81 29.48
C GLU A 91 28.73 -55.22 30.83
N LEU A 92 29.22 -53.98 30.80
CA LEU A 92 29.55 -53.21 32.01
C LEU A 92 28.28 -52.65 32.66
N THR A 93 28.34 -52.37 33.97
CA THR A 93 27.24 -51.78 34.74
C THR A 93 26.77 -50.45 34.17
N LYS A 94 25.46 -50.30 33.93
CA LYS A 94 24.88 -49.11 33.26
C LYS A 94 24.61 -47.92 34.19
N CYS A 95 24.63 -48.14 35.49
CA CYS A 95 24.44 -47.08 36.49
C CYS A 95 25.18 -47.42 37.78
N SER A 96 25.45 -46.39 38.59
CA SER A 96 25.91 -46.55 39.96
C SER A 96 24.73 -46.71 40.90
N ILE A 97 24.79 -47.65 41.84
CA ILE A 97 23.71 -47.92 42.81
C ILE A 97 24.20 -47.66 44.22
N THR A 98 23.39 -46.93 44.99
CA THR A 98 23.64 -46.61 46.40
C THR A 98 22.43 -47.00 47.25
N THR A 99 22.67 -47.60 48.42
CA THR A 99 21.61 -47.92 49.39
C THR A 99 21.16 -46.67 50.12
N LEU A 100 19.85 -46.44 50.25
CA LEU A 100 19.28 -45.32 51.03
C LEU A 100 18.82 -45.75 52.43
N SER A 101 18.53 -47.04 52.59
CA SER A 101 18.24 -47.70 53.87
C SER A 101 19.12 -48.95 54.00
N GLU A 102 19.06 -49.63 55.15
CA GLU A 102 19.52 -51.01 55.20
C GLU A 102 18.76 -51.82 54.15
N CYS A 103 19.49 -52.58 53.34
CA CYS A 103 18.95 -53.37 52.23
C CYS A 103 19.36 -54.82 52.38
N HIS A 104 18.38 -55.71 52.24
CA HIS A 104 18.56 -57.16 52.28
C HIS A 104 18.59 -57.68 50.85
N PHE A 105 19.67 -58.37 50.47
CA PHE A 105 19.87 -58.89 49.13
C PHE A 105 20.05 -60.39 49.12
N TRP A 106 19.54 -61.01 48.06
CA TRP A 106 20.03 -62.29 47.57
C TRP A 106 21.07 -62.06 46.49
N VAL A 107 22.25 -62.63 46.68
CA VAL A 107 23.43 -62.38 45.86
C VAL A 107 23.86 -63.68 45.21
N VAL A 108 24.07 -63.64 43.90
CA VAL A 108 24.69 -64.74 43.15
C VAL A 108 26.00 -64.23 42.56
N PRO A 109 27.17 -64.74 43.02
CA PRO A 109 28.47 -64.34 42.48
C PRO A 109 28.54 -64.50 40.95
N ALA A 110 29.16 -63.54 40.26
CA ALA A 110 29.21 -63.51 38.80
C ALA A 110 29.76 -64.81 38.18
N THR A 111 30.79 -65.40 38.79
CA THR A 111 31.38 -66.67 38.33
C THR A 111 30.38 -67.83 38.38
N LYS A 112 29.67 -67.99 39.50
CA LYS A 112 28.64 -69.03 39.65
C LYS A 112 27.44 -68.79 38.73
N PHE A 113 27.07 -67.53 38.52
CA PHE A 113 26.00 -67.18 37.57
C PHE A 113 26.38 -67.49 36.13
N GLN A 114 27.62 -67.19 35.72
CA GLN A 114 28.15 -67.53 34.39
C GLN A 114 28.22 -69.04 34.15
N GLU A 115 28.62 -69.83 35.16
CA GLU A 115 28.57 -71.30 35.11
C GLU A 115 27.13 -71.81 34.92
N LEU A 116 26.15 -71.20 35.60
CA LEU A 116 24.74 -71.53 35.40
C LEU A 116 24.25 -71.18 34.00
N VAL A 117 24.62 -70.00 33.46
CA VAL A 117 24.25 -69.60 32.10
C VAL A 117 24.86 -70.56 31.07
N ALA A 118 26.10 -71.01 31.29
CA ALA A 118 26.74 -72.03 30.43
C ALA A 118 26.05 -73.40 30.51
N LYS A 119 25.54 -73.78 31.69
CA LYS A 119 24.81 -75.03 31.92
C LYS A 119 23.36 -74.98 31.41
N TYR A 120 22.71 -73.81 31.46
CA TYR A 120 21.33 -73.58 31.05
C TYR A 120 21.24 -72.42 30.03
N PRO A 121 21.54 -72.66 28.73
CA PRO A 121 21.48 -71.63 27.69
C PRO A 121 20.10 -70.96 27.50
N GLN A 122 19.05 -71.59 28.03
CA GLN A 122 17.69 -71.05 28.07
C GLN A 122 17.63 -69.69 28.80
N ILE A 123 18.49 -69.46 29.81
CA ILE A 123 18.54 -68.20 30.58
C ILE A 123 18.87 -67.03 29.66
N GLN A 124 19.94 -67.16 28.86
CA GLN A 124 20.35 -66.13 27.90
C GLN A 124 19.28 -65.90 26.83
N THR A 125 18.62 -66.97 26.39
CA THR A 125 17.57 -66.91 25.36
C THR A 125 16.33 -66.15 25.85
N ALA A 126 15.89 -66.39 27.08
CA ALA A 126 14.73 -65.73 27.67
C ALA A 126 14.97 -64.22 27.87
N ILE A 127 16.11 -63.85 28.45
CA ILE A 127 16.50 -62.45 28.68
C ILE A 127 16.62 -61.70 27.34
N SER A 128 17.25 -62.30 26.33
CA SER A 128 17.38 -61.69 25.00
C SER A 128 16.02 -61.47 24.34
N ARG A 129 15.05 -62.38 24.54
CA ARG A 129 13.70 -62.28 23.97
C ARG A 129 12.90 -61.14 24.60
N GLU A 130 12.95 -61.00 25.93
CA GLU A 130 12.25 -59.91 26.63
C GLU A 130 12.81 -58.54 26.23
N LEU A 131 14.13 -58.38 26.22
CA LEU A 131 14.78 -57.15 25.77
C LEU A 131 14.40 -56.81 24.31
N ALA A 132 14.37 -57.81 23.43
CA ALA A 132 13.95 -57.62 22.05
C ALA A 132 12.49 -57.14 21.93
N GLN A 133 11.59 -57.61 22.82
CA GLN A 133 10.20 -57.16 22.86
C GLN A 133 10.07 -55.71 23.34
N GLU A 134 10.79 -55.31 24.39
CA GLU A 134 10.80 -53.93 24.87
C GLU A 134 11.35 -52.97 23.81
N VAL A 135 12.48 -53.31 23.19
CA VAL A 135 13.07 -52.52 22.10
C VAL A 135 12.12 -52.42 20.92
N ALA A 136 11.43 -53.50 20.55
CA ALA A 136 10.43 -53.47 19.48
C ALA A 136 9.24 -52.56 19.81
N GLN A 137 8.76 -52.55 21.05
CA GLN A 137 7.68 -51.66 21.50
C GLN A 137 8.11 -50.19 21.46
N LEU A 138 9.29 -49.88 21.99
CA LEU A 138 9.85 -48.52 21.96
C LEU A 138 10.12 -48.03 20.54
N ALA A 139 10.68 -48.90 19.68
CA ALA A 139 10.90 -48.60 18.28
C ALA A 139 9.59 -48.31 17.54
N SER A 140 8.53 -49.09 17.81
CA SER A 140 7.21 -48.86 17.25
C SER A 140 6.61 -47.53 17.71
N ALA A 141 6.68 -47.21 19.01
CA ALA A 141 6.20 -45.95 19.55
C ALA A 141 6.94 -44.73 18.95
N LEU A 142 8.27 -44.83 18.84
CA LEU A 142 9.09 -43.80 18.22
C LEU A 142 8.75 -43.62 16.73
N THR A 143 8.56 -44.71 16.00
CA THR A 143 8.18 -44.68 14.59
C THR A 143 6.83 -43.99 14.40
N ASN A 144 5.83 -44.32 15.23
CA ASN A 144 4.51 -43.69 15.19
C ASN A 144 4.59 -42.17 15.45
N GLU A 145 5.38 -41.71 16.42
CA GLU A 145 5.57 -40.29 16.69
C GLU A 145 6.34 -39.57 15.57
N GLN A 146 7.31 -40.23 14.94
CA GLN A 146 7.99 -39.68 13.76
C GLN A 146 7.03 -39.52 12.58
N GLU A 147 6.21 -40.54 12.29
CA GLU A 147 5.19 -40.48 11.25
C GLU A 147 4.16 -39.38 11.52
N ARG A 148 3.68 -39.26 12.76
CA ARG A 148 2.80 -38.18 13.22
C ARG A 148 3.40 -36.81 12.95
N SER A 149 4.65 -36.60 13.36
CA SER A 149 5.36 -35.33 13.17
C SER A 149 5.50 -35.00 11.69
N ILE A 150 5.90 -35.96 10.85
CA ILE A 150 6.06 -35.79 9.40
C ILE A 150 4.71 -35.46 8.74
N ALA A 151 3.63 -36.13 9.13
CA ALA A 151 2.30 -35.94 8.57
C ALA A 151 1.71 -34.56 8.90
N LEU A 152 1.90 -34.07 10.13
CA LEU A 152 1.34 -32.79 10.58
C LEU A 152 2.21 -31.58 10.17
N ARG A 153 3.53 -31.75 10.03
CA ARG A 153 4.50 -30.66 9.77
C ARG A 153 4.10 -29.67 8.67
N PRO A 154 3.55 -30.07 7.51
CA PRO A 154 3.18 -29.13 6.44
C PRO A 154 2.06 -28.16 6.83
N TYR A 155 1.24 -28.54 7.83
CA TYR A 155 0.02 -27.84 8.20
C TYR A 155 0.13 -27.12 9.55
N LEU A 156 1.21 -27.32 10.30
CA LEU A 156 1.38 -26.79 11.66
C LEU A 156 1.33 -25.26 11.72
N VAL A 157 0.56 -24.75 12.67
CA VAL A 157 0.55 -23.33 13.05
C VAL A 157 1.37 -23.15 14.32
N THR A 158 2.58 -22.59 14.20
CA THR A 158 3.56 -22.57 15.30
C THR A 158 3.30 -21.49 16.37
N LYS A 159 2.63 -20.39 16.00
CA LYS A 159 2.34 -19.29 16.91
C LYS A 159 1.12 -18.48 16.47
N ALA A 160 0.40 -17.93 17.45
CA ALA A 160 -0.51 -16.82 17.21
C ALA A 160 0.28 -15.53 16.95
N GLN A 161 -0.26 -14.65 16.10
CA GLN A 161 0.21 -13.27 16.02
C GLN A 161 -0.41 -12.45 17.15
N ARG A 162 -0.25 -11.12 17.11
CA ARG A 162 -0.86 -10.24 18.12
C ARG A 162 -2.39 -10.35 18.07
N GLY A 163 -3.03 -10.16 19.23
CA GLY A 163 -4.48 -10.07 19.34
C GLY A 163 -5.09 -8.90 18.56
N VAL A 164 -6.42 -8.87 18.49
CA VAL A 164 -7.20 -7.85 17.77
C VAL A 164 -6.88 -6.43 18.29
N VAL A 165 -6.23 -5.62 17.45
CA VAL A 165 -5.81 -4.24 17.75
C VAL A 165 -6.99 -3.29 17.62
N GLY A 166 -7.21 -2.39 18.58
CA GLY A 166 -8.24 -1.35 18.52
C GLY A 166 -9.10 -1.25 19.78
N THR A 167 -9.80 -0.12 19.92
CA THR A 167 -10.66 0.24 21.07
C THR A 167 -12.13 0.40 20.69
N SER A 168 -12.48 0.27 19.41
CA SER A 168 -13.88 0.32 18.98
C SER A 168 -14.72 -0.79 19.63
N ARG A 169 -16.03 -0.55 19.74
CA ARG A 169 -17.00 -1.55 20.22
C ARG A 169 -16.89 -2.89 19.49
N TYR A 170 -16.56 -2.87 18.20
CA TYR A 170 -16.40 -4.06 17.37
C TYR A 170 -15.14 -4.84 17.75
N ALA A 171 -14.03 -4.14 18.00
CA ALA A 171 -12.78 -4.74 18.44
C ALA A 171 -12.91 -5.39 19.82
N VAL A 172 -13.55 -4.68 20.76
CA VAL A 172 -13.80 -5.16 22.12
C VAL A 172 -14.68 -6.42 22.08
N ARG A 173 -15.80 -6.37 21.35
CA ARG A 173 -16.70 -7.51 21.19
C ARG A 173 -16.01 -8.72 20.55
N LEU A 174 -15.17 -8.51 19.54
CA LEU A 174 -14.43 -9.61 18.91
C LEU A 174 -13.43 -10.24 19.89
N ARG A 175 -12.70 -9.44 20.69
CA ARG A 175 -11.81 -9.97 21.74
C ARG A 175 -12.56 -10.80 22.77
N GLU A 176 -13.75 -10.36 23.17
CA GLU A 176 -14.59 -11.10 24.09
C GLU A 176 -15.09 -12.42 23.50
N GLN A 177 -15.55 -12.40 22.24
CA GLN A 177 -15.95 -13.62 21.53
C GLN A 177 -14.81 -14.62 21.37
N ILE A 178 -13.58 -14.15 21.13
CA ILE A 178 -12.38 -15.00 21.06
C ILE A 178 -12.10 -15.62 22.44
N ARG A 179 -12.18 -14.85 23.53
CA ARG A 179 -11.97 -15.36 24.88
C ARG A 179 -12.99 -16.44 25.26
N GLN A 180 -14.27 -16.14 25.10
CA GLN A 180 -15.35 -17.11 25.34
C GLN A 180 -15.28 -18.34 24.44
N ALA A 181 -14.63 -18.23 23.29
CA ALA A 181 -14.34 -19.35 22.41
C ALA A 181 -13.16 -20.18 22.90
N SER A 182 -12.12 -19.55 23.48
CA SER A 182 -10.99 -20.27 24.07
C SER A 182 -11.41 -21.18 25.22
N ASP A 183 -12.42 -20.78 25.99
CA ASP A 183 -12.91 -21.52 27.17
C ASP A 183 -13.74 -22.78 26.82
N THR A 184 -14.22 -22.92 25.58
CA THR A 184 -15.03 -24.08 25.15
C THR A 184 -14.33 -24.89 24.05
N ARG A 185 -14.60 -26.21 23.97
CA ARG A 185 -14.09 -27.10 22.91
C ARG A 185 -15.03 -27.22 21.70
N GLU A 186 -16.13 -26.48 21.69
CA GLU A 186 -17.12 -26.50 20.61
C GLU A 186 -16.52 -26.12 19.25
N SER A 187 -17.12 -26.65 18.18
CA SER A 187 -16.84 -26.26 16.80
C SER A 187 -17.25 -24.79 16.58
N ILE A 188 -16.38 -23.99 15.96
CA ILE A 188 -16.62 -22.56 15.76
C ILE A 188 -16.45 -22.16 14.29
N LEU A 189 -17.44 -21.44 13.77
CA LEU A 189 -17.39 -20.83 12.44
C LEU A 189 -16.91 -19.38 12.54
N ILE A 190 -15.74 -19.09 12.00
CA ILE A 190 -15.17 -17.76 11.85
C ILE A 190 -15.54 -17.23 10.46
N PHE A 191 -16.49 -16.31 10.42
CA PHE A 191 -17.06 -15.78 9.19
C PHE A 191 -16.65 -14.32 8.96
N GLY A 192 -16.25 -13.98 7.74
CA GLY A 192 -16.00 -12.59 7.36
C GLY A 192 -15.35 -12.42 6.00
N GLU A 193 -15.29 -11.18 5.54
CA GLU A 193 -14.68 -10.78 4.26
C GLU A 193 -13.20 -11.18 4.13
N PRO A 194 -12.68 -11.23 2.90
CA PRO A 194 -11.26 -11.47 2.66
C PRO A 194 -10.36 -10.46 3.38
N GLY A 195 -9.20 -10.93 3.84
CA GLY A 195 -8.16 -10.07 4.42
C GLY A 195 -8.40 -9.61 5.86
N LEU A 196 -9.26 -10.31 6.62
CA LEU A 196 -9.55 -10.02 8.04
C LEU A 196 -8.72 -10.82 9.06
N GLU A 197 -7.64 -11.48 8.62
CA GLU A 197 -6.77 -12.30 9.49
C GLU A 197 -7.55 -13.37 10.29
N LYS A 198 -8.55 -13.99 9.65
CA LYS A 198 -9.43 -15.00 10.26
C LYS A 198 -8.65 -16.23 10.75
N ASP A 199 -7.54 -16.54 10.09
CA ASP A 199 -6.60 -17.58 10.51
C ASP A 199 -5.87 -17.23 11.81
N ASN A 200 -5.51 -15.96 12.00
CA ASN A 200 -4.97 -15.50 13.28
C ASN A 200 -6.04 -15.54 14.38
N ILE A 201 -7.32 -15.27 14.07
CA ILE A 201 -8.43 -15.44 15.03
C ILE A 201 -8.51 -16.90 15.49
N ALA A 202 -8.41 -17.87 14.57
CA ALA A 202 -8.39 -19.29 14.91
C ALA A 202 -7.19 -19.65 15.81
N ALA A 203 -6.01 -19.14 15.48
CA ALA A 203 -4.81 -19.34 16.30
C ALA A 203 -4.97 -18.74 17.71
N LEU A 204 -5.52 -17.53 17.83
CA LEU A 204 -5.77 -16.89 19.12
C LEU A 204 -6.74 -17.71 20.00
N ILE A 205 -7.76 -18.33 19.40
CA ILE A 205 -8.69 -19.20 20.12
C ILE A 205 -7.94 -20.42 20.70
N HIS A 206 -7.13 -21.10 19.88
CA HIS A 206 -6.38 -22.28 20.30
C HIS A 206 -5.31 -21.96 21.36
N PHE A 207 -4.44 -20.99 21.09
CA PHE A 207 -3.35 -20.62 22.02
C PHE A 207 -3.86 -19.95 23.30
N GLY A 208 -5.10 -19.44 23.30
CA GLY A 208 -5.80 -18.96 24.49
C GLY A 208 -6.49 -20.05 25.31
N SER A 209 -6.56 -21.30 24.83
CA SER A 209 -7.23 -22.41 25.51
C SER A 209 -6.28 -23.24 26.38
N ASP A 210 -6.83 -24.13 27.21
CA ASP A 210 -6.07 -25.08 28.04
C ASP A 210 -5.23 -26.06 27.20
N PHE A 211 -5.60 -26.26 25.94
CA PHE A 211 -4.94 -27.18 25.00
C PHE A 211 -3.91 -26.48 24.11
N ARG A 212 -3.43 -25.29 24.48
CA ARG A 212 -2.40 -24.53 23.74
C ARG A 212 -1.07 -25.27 23.49
N ARG A 213 -0.83 -26.39 24.19
CA ARG A 213 0.34 -27.27 24.02
C ARG A 213 0.11 -28.37 22.99
N GLN A 214 -1.15 -28.63 22.61
CA GLN A 214 -1.51 -29.61 21.60
C GLN A 214 -1.29 -29.04 20.20
N PRO A 215 -1.10 -29.88 19.15
CA PRO A 215 -0.88 -29.39 17.80
C PRO A 215 -2.12 -28.67 17.26
N ILE A 216 -1.89 -27.56 16.57
CA ILE A 216 -2.88 -26.90 15.71
C ILE A 216 -2.41 -27.00 14.27
N ILE A 217 -3.28 -27.53 13.41
CA ILE A 217 -3.02 -27.58 11.96
C ILE A 217 -4.05 -26.76 11.19
N LYS A 218 -3.62 -26.15 10.09
CA LYS A 218 -4.46 -25.40 9.17
C LYS A 218 -4.41 -26.05 7.79
N VAL A 219 -5.58 -26.46 7.30
CA VAL A 219 -5.74 -27.12 6.00
C VAL A 219 -6.62 -26.26 5.12
N ASP A 220 -6.19 -26.01 3.88
CA ASP A 220 -7.01 -25.32 2.88
C ASP A 220 -7.97 -26.32 2.21
N CYS A 221 -9.27 -26.06 2.31
CA CYS A 221 -10.29 -26.98 1.83
C CYS A 221 -10.31 -27.14 0.31
N GLY A 222 -9.77 -26.17 -0.44
CA GLY A 222 -9.68 -26.25 -1.90
C GLY A 222 -8.67 -27.27 -2.43
N ILE A 223 -7.76 -27.76 -1.56
CA ILE A 223 -6.73 -28.75 -1.93
C ILE A 223 -7.15 -30.18 -1.56
N LEU A 224 -8.24 -30.34 -0.78
CA LEU A 224 -8.71 -31.64 -0.31
C LEU A 224 -9.21 -32.52 -1.46
N GLN A 225 -8.87 -33.80 -1.42
CA GLN A 225 -9.44 -34.79 -2.33
C GLN A 225 -10.96 -34.90 -2.12
N THR A 226 -11.70 -35.10 -3.22
CA THR A 226 -13.15 -35.33 -3.21
C THR A 226 -13.56 -36.49 -2.30
N SER A 227 -12.70 -37.52 -2.20
CA SER A 227 -12.91 -38.68 -1.32
C SER A 227 -12.83 -38.34 0.18
N GLY A 228 -12.13 -37.26 0.55
CA GLY A 228 -11.81 -36.91 1.94
C GLY A 228 -10.69 -37.74 2.57
N ALA A 229 -9.96 -38.53 1.78
CA ALA A 229 -8.94 -39.45 2.29
C ALA A 229 -7.82 -38.75 3.08
N ASP A 230 -7.49 -37.49 2.76
CA ASP A 230 -6.46 -36.73 3.48
C ASP A 230 -6.87 -36.45 4.94
N LEU A 231 -8.16 -36.17 5.18
CA LEU A 231 -8.69 -35.86 6.51
C LEU A 231 -9.04 -37.12 7.29
N PHE A 232 -9.77 -38.03 6.65
CA PHE A 232 -10.37 -39.20 7.30
C PHE A 232 -9.52 -40.47 7.23
N GLY A 233 -8.50 -40.49 6.37
CA GLY A 233 -7.64 -41.66 6.15
C GLY A 233 -8.28 -42.72 5.27
N ARG A 234 -7.59 -43.85 5.10
CA ARG A 234 -8.07 -45.03 4.35
C ARG A 234 -8.04 -46.28 5.22
N VAL A 235 -9.03 -47.14 5.07
CA VAL A 235 -9.06 -48.45 5.75
C VAL A 235 -7.87 -49.30 5.27
N GLY A 236 -7.09 -49.83 6.21
CA GLY A 236 -5.87 -50.61 5.93
C GLY A 236 -4.74 -49.81 5.27
N GLY A 237 -4.83 -48.48 5.29
CA GLY A 237 -3.84 -47.57 4.70
C GLY A 237 -3.35 -46.52 5.70
N LYS A 238 -2.86 -45.38 5.17
CA LYS A 238 -2.37 -44.29 6.02
C LYS A 238 -3.51 -43.66 6.84
N PRO A 239 -3.30 -43.37 8.14
CA PRO A 239 -4.25 -42.63 8.96
C PRO A 239 -4.45 -41.21 8.42
N GLY A 240 -5.67 -40.69 8.61
CA GLY A 240 -6.01 -39.31 8.23
C GLY A 240 -5.45 -38.28 9.21
N LEU A 241 -5.42 -37.01 8.78
CA LEU A 241 -4.96 -35.90 9.62
C LEU A 241 -5.71 -35.78 10.95
N ILE A 242 -7.00 -36.14 10.98
CA ILE A 242 -7.82 -36.11 12.20
C ILE A 242 -7.35 -37.13 13.23
N ALA A 243 -6.90 -38.31 12.79
CA ALA A 243 -6.37 -39.34 13.68
C ALA A 243 -5.06 -38.88 14.33
N TRP A 244 -4.14 -38.30 13.53
CA TRP A 244 -2.85 -37.80 14.01
C TRP A 244 -2.95 -36.60 14.97
N LEU A 245 -4.05 -35.86 14.91
CA LEU A 245 -4.29 -34.67 15.71
C LEU A 245 -4.62 -34.96 17.18
N GLU A 246 -5.21 -36.11 17.47
CA GLU A 246 -5.71 -36.49 18.80
C GLU A 246 -6.55 -35.38 19.46
N GLU A 247 -6.05 -34.74 20.52
CA GLU A 247 -6.73 -33.66 21.27
C GLU A 247 -6.41 -32.25 20.74
N GLY A 248 -5.71 -32.16 19.61
CA GLY A 248 -5.32 -30.93 18.94
C GLY A 248 -6.47 -30.16 18.31
N THR A 249 -6.12 -29.21 17.43
CA THR A 249 -7.09 -28.35 16.73
C THR A 249 -6.90 -28.40 15.22
N LEU A 250 -7.98 -28.73 14.49
CA LEU A 250 -8.06 -28.67 13.04
C LEU A 250 -8.72 -27.35 12.60
N VAL A 251 -7.99 -26.53 11.84
CA VAL A 251 -8.51 -25.34 11.19
C VAL A 251 -8.82 -25.64 9.72
N LEU A 252 -10.11 -25.68 9.39
CA LEU A 252 -10.60 -25.81 8.01
C LEU A 252 -10.69 -24.43 7.37
N ASN A 253 -9.69 -24.06 6.57
CA ASN A 253 -9.64 -22.79 5.87
C ASN A 253 -10.41 -22.86 4.54
N ASN A 254 -11.06 -21.76 4.15
CA ASN A 254 -11.82 -21.65 2.91
C ASN A 254 -12.86 -22.76 2.69
N ILE A 255 -13.69 -23.06 3.69
CA ILE A 255 -14.72 -24.13 3.61
C ILE A 255 -15.69 -23.97 2.42
N GLN A 256 -15.78 -22.77 1.84
CA GLN A 256 -16.57 -22.55 0.63
C GLN A 256 -15.97 -23.17 -0.65
N GLU A 257 -14.69 -23.55 -0.63
CA GLU A 257 -13.95 -24.17 -1.73
C GLU A 257 -13.88 -25.70 -1.62
N THR A 258 -14.49 -26.28 -0.57
CA THR A 258 -14.59 -27.72 -0.39
C THR A 258 -15.29 -28.39 -1.59
N PRO A 259 -14.80 -29.54 -2.09
CA PRO A 259 -15.52 -30.34 -3.07
C PRO A 259 -16.96 -30.66 -2.62
N PRO A 260 -17.97 -30.53 -3.50
CA PRO A 260 -19.38 -30.65 -3.12
C PRO A 260 -19.73 -32.03 -2.54
N GLU A 261 -19.06 -33.09 -2.99
CA GLU A 261 -19.24 -34.46 -2.51
C GLU A 261 -18.69 -34.69 -1.08
N LEU A 262 -17.68 -33.92 -0.69
CA LEU A 262 -17.06 -34.01 0.65
C LEU A 262 -17.85 -33.21 1.70
N LEU A 263 -18.63 -32.23 1.25
CA LEU A 263 -19.32 -31.25 2.09
C LEU A 263 -20.35 -31.87 3.06
N PRO A 264 -21.17 -32.87 2.66
CA PRO A 264 -22.05 -33.60 3.59
C PRO A 264 -21.28 -34.35 4.67
N LYS A 265 -20.20 -35.06 4.30
CA LYS A 265 -19.35 -35.82 5.25
C LYS A 265 -18.69 -34.90 6.27
N LEU A 266 -18.20 -33.74 5.83
CA LEU A 266 -17.66 -32.73 6.74
C LEU A 266 -18.72 -32.14 7.66
N ALA A 267 -19.92 -31.84 7.15
CA ALA A 267 -21.01 -31.32 7.97
C ALA A 267 -21.45 -32.32 9.06
N GLU A 268 -21.49 -33.61 8.73
CA GLU A 268 -21.73 -34.69 9.69
C GLU A 268 -20.62 -34.73 10.75
N PHE A 269 -19.34 -34.80 10.32
CA PHE A 269 -18.20 -34.80 11.23
C PHE A 269 -18.17 -33.60 12.17
N ILE A 270 -18.47 -32.40 11.68
CA ILE A 270 -18.50 -31.18 12.50
C ILE A 270 -19.58 -31.23 13.58
N LYS A 271 -20.70 -31.89 13.29
CA LYS A 271 -21.86 -31.99 14.17
C LYS A 271 -21.74 -33.11 15.20
N THR A 272 -21.24 -34.28 14.79
CA THR A 272 -21.19 -35.49 15.64
C THR A 272 -19.81 -35.76 16.24
N SER A 273 -18.77 -35.08 15.75
CA SER A 273 -17.35 -35.39 16.06
C SER A 273 -16.94 -36.82 15.67
N THR A 274 -17.73 -37.52 14.84
CA THR A 274 -17.44 -38.87 14.37
C THR A 274 -17.13 -38.89 12.89
N TYR A 275 -16.17 -39.70 12.47
CA TYR A 275 -15.83 -39.86 11.05
C TYR A 275 -15.65 -41.33 10.66
N LYS A 276 -15.79 -41.60 9.36
CA LYS A 276 -15.55 -42.91 8.74
C LYS A 276 -14.36 -42.81 7.77
N PRO A 277 -13.32 -43.65 7.88
CA PRO A 277 -12.22 -43.70 6.91
C PRO A 277 -12.72 -44.09 5.52
N VAL A 278 -11.99 -43.72 4.48
CA VAL A 278 -12.36 -44.03 3.10
C VAL A 278 -12.08 -45.52 2.80
N THR A 279 -13.09 -46.25 2.34
CA THR A 279 -12.97 -47.64 1.84
C THR A 279 -12.87 -47.67 0.32
N ARG A 280 -12.34 -48.79 -0.22
CA ARG A 280 -12.40 -49.06 -1.67
C ARG A 280 -13.79 -49.59 -2.05
N GLU A 281 -14.21 -49.36 -3.29
CA GLU A 281 -15.47 -49.89 -3.83
C GLU A 281 -15.52 -51.42 -3.69
N GLY A 282 -16.63 -51.95 -3.16
CA GLY A 282 -16.85 -53.37 -2.93
C GLY A 282 -16.44 -53.91 -1.55
N GLN A 283 -15.90 -53.08 -0.64
CA GLN A 283 -15.63 -53.45 0.74
C GLN A 283 -16.79 -53.09 1.70
N PRO A 284 -16.95 -53.81 2.82
CA PRO A 284 -17.98 -53.52 3.82
C PRO A 284 -17.84 -52.09 4.40
N GLU A 285 -18.95 -51.54 4.89
CA GLU A 285 -18.95 -50.19 5.47
C GLU A 285 -17.98 -50.10 6.66
N PRO A 286 -17.12 -49.07 6.71
CA PRO A 286 -16.14 -48.90 7.76
C PRO A 286 -16.77 -48.47 9.09
N GLU A 287 -16.14 -48.88 10.19
CA GLU A 287 -16.50 -48.46 11.54
C GLU A 287 -16.36 -46.94 11.73
N SER A 288 -17.17 -46.38 12.62
CA SER A 288 -17.15 -44.94 12.93
C SER A 288 -16.20 -44.67 14.11
N TYR A 289 -15.30 -43.70 13.94
CA TYR A 289 -14.33 -43.29 14.95
C TYR A 289 -14.73 -41.96 15.56
N ASN A 290 -14.59 -41.82 16.89
CA ASN A 290 -14.81 -40.57 17.60
C ASN A 290 -13.51 -39.74 17.65
N SER A 291 -13.57 -38.49 17.24
CA SER A 291 -12.44 -37.56 17.28
C SER A 291 -12.52 -36.66 18.51
N LYS A 292 -11.40 -36.54 19.24
CA LYS A 292 -11.24 -35.55 20.29
C LYS A 292 -10.76 -34.18 19.76
N ALA A 293 -10.48 -34.08 18.46
CA ALA A 293 -9.90 -32.88 17.88
C ALA A 293 -10.92 -31.74 17.86
N ARG A 294 -10.48 -30.55 18.25
CA ARG A 294 -11.28 -29.33 18.14
C ARG A 294 -11.34 -28.86 16.69
N ILE A 295 -12.51 -28.42 16.22
CA ILE A 295 -12.68 -27.96 14.83
C ILE A 295 -12.94 -26.44 14.79
N LEU A 296 -12.12 -25.71 14.04
CA LEU A 296 -12.31 -24.29 13.75
C LEU A 296 -12.49 -24.11 12.24
N ILE A 297 -13.52 -23.39 11.82
CA ILE A 297 -13.91 -23.31 10.42
C ILE A 297 -13.81 -21.86 9.97
N ILE A 298 -13.14 -21.59 8.85
CA ILE A 298 -13.01 -20.25 8.29
C ILE A 298 -13.79 -20.19 6.99
N SER A 299 -14.64 -19.17 6.87
CA SER A 299 -15.48 -19.00 5.70
C SER A 299 -15.65 -17.53 5.29
N GLU A 300 -15.66 -17.30 3.98
CA GLU A 300 -15.89 -15.97 3.39
C GLU A 300 -17.28 -15.81 2.78
N LYS A 301 -17.92 -16.94 2.44
CA LYS A 301 -19.24 -17.01 1.83
C LYS A 301 -20.12 -17.91 2.66
N SER A 302 -21.40 -17.57 2.81
CA SER A 302 -22.31 -18.39 3.61
C SER A 302 -22.49 -19.77 2.97
N GLN A 303 -22.02 -20.82 3.64
CA GLN A 303 -22.26 -22.22 3.27
C GLN A 303 -23.40 -22.80 4.13
N PRO A 304 -24.59 -23.07 3.57
CA PRO A 304 -25.78 -23.43 4.35
C PRO A 304 -25.63 -24.69 5.19
N LEU A 305 -25.03 -25.75 4.63
CA LEU A 305 -24.83 -27.04 5.30
C LEU A 305 -23.95 -26.90 6.55
N ILE A 306 -22.81 -26.23 6.41
CA ILE A 306 -21.87 -26.00 7.51
C ILE A 306 -22.47 -25.07 8.57
N LYS A 307 -23.20 -24.03 8.16
CA LYS A 307 -23.85 -23.11 9.10
C LYS A 307 -24.91 -23.81 9.96
N LYS A 308 -25.53 -24.89 9.48
CA LYS A 308 -26.46 -25.72 10.27
C LYS A 308 -25.76 -26.74 11.17
N ALA A 309 -24.51 -27.09 10.85
CA ALA A 309 -23.71 -28.04 11.61
C ALA A 309 -22.95 -27.40 12.78
N VAL A 310 -22.83 -26.07 12.82
CA VAL A 310 -22.04 -25.33 13.81
C VAL A 310 -22.94 -24.44 14.66
N ASP A 311 -22.86 -24.60 15.99
CA ASP A 311 -23.69 -23.84 16.93
C ASP A 311 -23.16 -22.41 17.16
N LYS A 312 -21.84 -22.22 17.18
CA LYS A 312 -21.20 -20.94 17.50
C LYS A 312 -20.54 -20.28 16.29
N THR A 313 -20.95 -19.06 15.97
CA THR A 313 -20.37 -18.27 14.87
C THR A 313 -19.75 -16.97 15.38
N ILE A 314 -18.48 -16.74 15.05
CA ILE A 314 -17.76 -15.48 15.27
C ILE A 314 -17.69 -14.71 13.95
N LYS A 315 -18.23 -13.49 13.94
CA LYS A 315 -18.19 -12.63 12.74
C LYS A 315 -17.03 -11.64 12.87
N ALA A 316 -16.04 -11.76 11.98
CA ALA A 316 -14.95 -10.79 11.88
C ALA A 316 -15.49 -9.48 11.23
N PRO A 317 -15.46 -8.33 11.93
CA PRO A 317 -16.00 -7.08 11.42
C PRO A 317 -15.05 -6.45 10.38
N PRO A 318 -15.53 -6.00 9.22
CA PRO A 318 -14.69 -5.36 8.20
C PRO A 318 -14.11 -4.03 8.68
N VAL A 319 -12.97 -3.62 8.13
CA VAL A 319 -12.26 -2.41 8.57
C VAL A 319 -13.13 -1.15 8.42
N ARG A 320 -13.96 -1.09 7.37
CA ARG A 320 -14.87 0.05 7.11
C ARG A 320 -15.88 0.35 8.21
N VAL A 321 -16.28 -0.63 9.03
CA VAL A 321 -17.21 -0.39 10.16
C VAL A 321 -16.48 0.03 11.44
N ARG A 322 -15.15 -0.11 11.48
CA ARG A 322 -14.29 0.19 12.63
C ARG A 322 -13.16 1.15 12.27
N LYS A 323 -13.46 2.17 11.45
CA LYS A 323 -12.52 3.21 11.00
C LYS A 323 -11.78 3.92 12.15
N GLY A 324 -12.39 4.01 13.33
CA GLY A 324 -11.75 4.55 14.54
C GLY A 324 -10.49 3.78 14.99
N ASP A 325 -10.38 2.50 14.64
CA ASP A 325 -9.23 1.66 15.01
C ASP A 325 -8.05 1.79 14.03
N ILE A 326 -8.24 2.41 12.86
CA ILE A 326 -7.22 2.49 11.81
C ILE A 326 -5.91 3.08 12.34
N LYS A 327 -5.98 4.11 13.18
CA LYS A 327 -4.78 4.71 13.79
C LYS A 327 -3.95 3.68 14.55
N ALA A 328 -4.59 2.93 15.46
CA ALA A 328 -3.93 1.93 16.28
C ALA A 328 -3.40 0.76 15.42
N ILE A 329 -4.15 0.36 14.40
CA ILE A 329 -3.76 -0.72 13.48
C ILE A 329 -2.53 -0.29 12.65
N VAL A 330 -2.53 0.93 12.11
CA VAL A 330 -1.39 1.49 11.35
C VAL A 330 -0.16 1.59 12.24
N GLU A 331 -0.28 2.18 13.44
CA GLU A 331 0.83 2.28 14.39
C GLU A 331 1.41 0.92 14.78
N TYR A 332 0.55 -0.10 14.87
CA TYR A 332 0.96 -1.49 15.10
C TYR A 332 1.77 -2.03 13.91
N TYR A 333 1.25 -1.96 12.68
CA TYR A 333 1.97 -2.47 11.50
C TYR A 333 3.27 -1.71 11.24
N ILE A 334 3.31 -0.39 11.48
CA ILE A 334 4.57 0.38 11.44
C ILE A 334 5.55 -0.18 12.46
N SER A 335 5.12 -0.38 13.71
CA SER A 335 6.01 -0.93 14.74
C SER A 335 6.48 -2.35 14.44
N LEU A 336 5.64 -3.17 13.82
CA LEU A 336 5.96 -4.54 13.45
C LEU A 336 7.03 -4.56 12.35
N TYR A 337 6.78 -3.83 11.25
CA TYR A 337 7.68 -3.76 10.11
C TYR A 337 9.03 -3.11 10.48
N CYS A 338 9.01 -1.99 11.21
CA CYS A 338 10.24 -1.31 11.61
C CYS A 338 11.13 -2.16 12.53
N ARG A 339 10.55 -2.98 13.42
CA ARG A 339 11.32 -3.90 14.26
C ARG A 339 11.95 -5.03 13.46
N GLN A 340 11.23 -5.55 12.46
CA GLN A 340 11.71 -6.62 11.59
C GLN A 340 12.88 -6.15 10.71
N GLU A 341 12.78 -4.93 10.17
CA GLU A 341 13.77 -4.37 9.24
C GLU A 341 14.86 -3.51 9.92
N GLY A 342 14.81 -3.34 11.24
CA GLY A 342 15.80 -2.54 11.98
C GLY A 342 15.80 -1.04 11.68
N ILE A 343 14.68 -0.48 11.21
CA ILE A 343 14.55 0.93 10.81
C ILE A 343 13.82 1.79 11.85
N ARG A 344 14.12 3.10 11.87
CA ARG A 344 13.48 4.05 12.80
C ARG A 344 11.98 4.20 12.50
N LYS A 345 11.15 4.19 13.55
CA LYS A 345 9.69 4.34 13.45
C LYS A 345 9.30 5.75 12.94
N PRO A 346 8.66 5.89 11.77
CA PRO A 346 8.13 7.17 11.31
C PRO A 346 6.82 7.52 12.03
N LYS A 347 6.52 8.82 12.11
CA LYS A 347 5.20 9.34 12.51
C LYS A 347 4.25 9.29 11.32
N VAL A 348 2.94 9.32 11.57
CA VAL A 348 1.92 9.43 10.50
C VAL A 348 1.30 10.81 10.58
N ALA A 349 1.32 11.55 9.46
CA ALA A 349 0.73 12.88 9.39
C ALA A 349 -0.80 12.83 9.64
N PRO A 350 -1.40 13.83 10.30
CA PRO A 350 -2.86 13.86 10.53
C PRO A 350 -3.68 13.80 9.23
N GLU A 351 -3.20 14.41 8.15
CA GLU A 351 -3.79 14.36 6.80
C GLU A 351 -3.79 12.92 6.26
N ALA A 352 -2.65 12.22 6.39
CA ALA A 352 -2.51 10.83 5.98
C ALA A 352 -3.48 9.92 6.71
N LEU A 353 -3.65 10.13 8.02
CA LEU A 353 -4.60 9.37 8.82
C LEU A 353 -6.05 9.65 8.40
N ARG A 354 -6.41 10.92 8.16
CA ARG A 354 -7.73 11.29 7.64
C ARG A 354 -8.01 10.64 6.29
N ARG A 355 -7.03 10.61 5.38
CA ARG A 355 -7.13 9.93 4.09
C ARG A 355 -7.35 8.43 4.26
N LEU A 356 -6.57 7.77 5.11
CA LEU A 356 -6.75 6.34 5.42
C LEU A 356 -8.14 6.08 6.01
N GLN A 357 -8.63 6.91 6.92
CA GLN A 357 -9.97 6.77 7.51
C GLN A 357 -11.10 6.99 6.49
N SER A 358 -10.89 7.81 5.46
CA SER A 358 -11.89 8.04 4.42
C SER A 358 -12.13 6.82 3.53
N TYR A 359 -11.11 5.95 3.38
CA TYR A 359 -11.15 4.79 2.49
C TYR A 359 -11.81 3.55 3.14
N ASP A 360 -12.41 2.70 2.32
CA ASP A 360 -13.23 1.57 2.78
C ASP A 360 -12.47 0.24 2.91
N PHE A 361 -11.26 0.13 2.35
CA PHE A 361 -10.41 -1.07 2.39
C PHE A 361 -11.14 -2.36 1.97
N PRO A 362 -11.44 -2.55 0.67
CA PRO A 362 -12.03 -3.79 0.18
C PRO A 362 -11.19 -5.04 0.52
N GLY A 363 -9.87 -4.92 0.65
CA GLY A 363 -8.98 -5.99 1.11
C GLY A 363 -8.70 -5.99 2.62
N ASN A 364 -9.45 -5.21 3.40
CA ASN A 364 -9.42 -5.13 4.86
C ASN A 364 -8.00 -4.96 5.44
N LEU A 365 -7.64 -5.74 6.47
CA LEU A 365 -6.37 -5.63 7.18
C LEU A 365 -5.18 -6.02 6.30
N LYS A 366 -5.37 -6.97 5.37
CA LYS A 366 -4.34 -7.37 4.41
C LYS A 366 -3.94 -6.21 3.49
N GLU A 367 -4.92 -5.47 2.98
CA GLU A 367 -4.67 -4.27 2.17
C GLU A 367 -4.02 -3.16 2.99
N LEU A 368 -4.52 -2.91 4.21
CA LEU A 368 -3.98 -1.89 5.11
C LEU A 368 -2.52 -2.18 5.51
N LYS A 369 -2.19 -3.44 5.83
CA LYS A 369 -0.83 -3.88 6.12
C LYS A 369 0.10 -3.61 4.94
N SER A 370 -0.29 -4.05 3.74
CA SER A 370 0.49 -3.82 2.52
C SER A 370 0.65 -2.33 2.22
N LEU A 371 -0.39 -1.51 2.41
CA LEU A 371 -0.31 -0.05 2.29
C LEU A 371 0.73 0.57 3.23
N VAL A 372 0.74 0.15 4.49
CA VAL A 372 1.68 0.65 5.51
C VAL A 372 3.12 0.23 5.19
N GLU A 373 3.34 -1.03 4.83
CA GLU A 373 4.67 -1.53 4.43
C GLU A 373 5.19 -0.75 3.22
N ARG A 374 4.37 -0.58 2.18
CA ARG A 374 4.72 0.22 0.99
C ARG A 374 5.01 1.68 1.36
N ALA A 375 4.25 2.25 2.28
CA ALA A 375 4.43 3.63 2.71
C ALA A 375 5.76 3.87 3.44
N ILE A 376 6.16 2.96 4.32
CA ILE A 376 7.44 3.04 5.03
C ILE A 376 8.60 2.98 4.05
N VAL A 377 8.51 2.11 3.06
CA VAL A 377 9.56 1.95 2.03
C VAL A 377 9.63 3.17 1.08
N GLN A 378 8.49 3.78 0.78
CA GLN A 378 8.39 5.04 0.01
C GLN A 378 8.99 6.25 0.74
N ALA A 379 8.84 6.29 2.07
CA ALA A 379 9.27 7.41 2.90
C ALA A 379 10.79 7.51 3.07
N ASP A 380 11.53 6.41 2.86
CA ASP A 380 13.00 6.39 2.83
C ASP A 380 13.69 7.01 4.06
N GLY A 381 13.20 6.67 5.25
CA GLY A 381 13.74 7.22 6.49
C GLY A 381 13.25 8.63 6.83
N ALA A 382 12.31 9.20 6.05
CA ALA A 382 11.59 10.39 6.47
C ALA A 382 10.91 10.14 7.83
N GLY A 383 11.00 11.13 8.71
CA GLY A 383 10.43 11.04 10.07
C GLY A 383 8.90 11.00 10.09
N GLU A 384 8.23 11.24 8.96
CA GLU A 384 6.78 11.35 8.86
C GLU A 384 6.25 10.78 7.53
N LEU A 385 5.16 10.00 7.61
CA LEU A 385 4.41 9.45 6.49
C LEU A 385 3.26 10.39 6.12
N THR A 386 3.30 10.95 4.91
CA THR A 386 2.30 11.92 4.40
C THR A 386 1.22 11.24 3.56
N GLU A 387 0.15 11.97 3.25
CA GLU A 387 -0.98 11.42 2.48
C GLU A 387 -0.63 11.03 1.04
N GLU A 388 0.34 11.73 0.44
CA GLU A 388 0.97 11.43 -0.84
C GLU A 388 1.81 10.13 -0.83
N ILE A 389 1.87 9.42 0.29
CA ILE A 389 2.51 8.11 0.34
C ILE A 389 1.44 7.00 0.36
N PHE A 390 0.25 7.31 0.90
CA PHE A 390 -0.85 6.36 1.01
C PHE A 390 -1.79 6.45 -0.19
N TRP A 391 -1.61 5.52 -1.12
CA TRP A 391 -2.52 5.37 -2.27
C TRP A 391 -3.04 3.94 -2.41
N SER A 392 -4.36 3.83 -2.52
CA SER A 392 -5.07 2.56 -2.77
C SER A 392 -4.91 2.13 -4.22
N ALA A 393 -4.92 0.82 -4.46
CA ALA A 393 -5.00 0.26 -5.81
C ALA A 393 -6.46 0.33 -6.28
N ASP A 394 -6.94 1.54 -6.60
CA ASP A 394 -8.32 1.75 -7.00
C ASP A 394 -8.51 1.21 -8.43
N THR A 395 -9.36 0.18 -8.58
CA THR A 395 -9.59 -0.49 -9.87
C THR A 395 -10.63 0.24 -10.72
N LYS A 396 -10.66 1.59 -10.67
CA LYS A 396 -11.60 2.37 -11.48
C LYS A 396 -11.30 2.09 -12.96
N LYS A 397 -12.31 1.58 -13.68
CA LYS A 397 -12.21 1.24 -15.11
C LYS A 397 -11.71 2.45 -15.90
N LYS A 398 -10.48 2.38 -16.40
CA LYS A 398 -9.89 3.34 -17.35
C LYS A 398 -10.69 3.30 -18.65
N ARG A 399 -11.69 4.17 -18.82
CA ARG A 399 -12.37 4.35 -20.12
C ARG A 399 -11.60 5.40 -20.93
N PHE A 400 -11.39 5.13 -22.21
CA PHE A 400 -10.82 6.05 -23.22
C PHE A 400 -9.42 6.59 -22.91
N ARG A 401 -8.41 5.71 -22.77
CA ARG A 401 -7.00 6.08 -22.67
C ARG A 401 -6.16 5.26 -23.64
N PHE A 402 -5.32 5.92 -24.42
CA PHE A 402 -4.40 5.29 -25.37
C PHE A 402 -2.95 5.59 -24.98
N ASN A 403 -2.17 4.57 -24.63
CA ASN A 403 -0.79 4.76 -24.16
C ASN A 403 0.17 4.97 -25.35
N LEU A 404 0.63 6.21 -25.52
CA LEU A 404 1.54 6.63 -26.57
C LEU A 404 2.93 5.97 -26.46
N LEU A 405 3.37 5.61 -25.26
CA LEU A 405 4.68 4.96 -25.06
C LEU A 405 4.71 3.52 -25.57
N ASN A 406 3.56 2.85 -25.61
CA ASN A 406 3.43 1.50 -26.15
C ASN A 406 3.24 1.54 -27.66
N ALA A 407 2.50 2.53 -28.17
CA ALA A 407 2.28 2.72 -29.60
C ALA A 407 3.56 3.12 -30.35
N TYR A 408 4.39 3.99 -29.75
CA TYR A 408 5.61 4.50 -30.37
C TYR A 408 6.83 4.25 -29.47
N SER A 409 7.57 3.18 -29.75
CA SER A 409 8.77 2.81 -29.00
C SER A 409 9.89 3.86 -29.07
N GLY A 410 10.01 4.56 -30.20
CA GLY A 410 10.94 5.68 -30.40
C GLY A 410 10.67 6.85 -29.44
N LEU A 411 9.40 7.18 -29.19
CA LEU A 411 9.01 8.23 -28.25
C LEU A 411 9.46 7.88 -26.83
N ARG A 412 9.27 6.63 -26.40
CA ARG A 412 9.75 6.15 -25.10
C ARG A 412 11.27 6.27 -24.97
N LYS A 413 12.02 5.92 -26.03
CA LYS A 413 13.49 6.03 -26.04
C LYS A 413 13.93 7.48 -25.92
N PHE A 414 13.28 8.39 -26.64
CA PHE A 414 13.55 9.83 -26.59
C PHE A 414 13.26 10.43 -25.20
N LEU A 415 12.07 10.20 -24.64
CA LEU A 415 11.67 10.74 -23.33
C LEU A 415 12.47 10.17 -22.16
N ARG A 416 13.07 8.98 -22.31
CA ARG A 416 13.99 8.41 -21.32
C ARG A 416 15.43 8.89 -21.48
N SER A 417 15.79 9.44 -22.63
CA SER A 417 17.16 9.90 -22.86
C SER A 417 17.54 11.06 -21.94
N SER A 418 18.84 11.30 -21.77
CA SER A 418 19.34 12.51 -21.09
C SER A 418 19.07 13.79 -21.89
N TRP A 419 18.63 13.68 -23.15
CA TRP A 419 18.27 14.84 -23.96
C TRP A 419 17.02 15.54 -23.42
N TYR A 420 16.00 14.77 -23.02
CA TYR A 420 14.76 15.29 -22.46
C TYR A 420 14.74 15.19 -20.92
N PRO A 421 14.45 16.25 -20.16
CA PRO A 421 14.61 17.67 -20.52
C PRO A 421 16.01 18.20 -20.20
N ASP A 422 16.88 17.40 -19.56
CA ASP A 422 18.11 17.90 -18.91
C ASP A 422 19.09 18.57 -19.90
N ARG A 423 19.50 17.92 -21.00
CA ARG A 423 20.42 18.57 -21.95
C ARG A 423 19.81 19.79 -22.63
N ILE A 424 18.50 19.80 -22.91
CA ILE A 424 17.84 20.99 -23.46
C ILE A 424 17.96 22.14 -22.45
N ASN A 425 17.69 21.87 -21.18
CA ASN A 425 17.70 22.89 -20.14
C ASN A 425 19.10 23.46 -19.90
N TYR A 426 20.09 22.59 -19.65
CA TYR A 426 21.47 23.02 -19.36
C TYR A 426 22.21 23.51 -20.60
N GLY A 427 21.91 22.97 -21.79
CA GLY A 427 22.61 23.29 -23.04
C GLY A 427 22.02 24.48 -23.81
N PHE A 428 20.71 24.66 -23.78
CA PHE A 428 20.02 25.69 -24.58
C PHE A 428 19.22 26.68 -23.72
N THR A 429 18.32 26.20 -22.86
CA THR A 429 17.41 27.11 -22.13
C THR A 429 18.17 28.08 -21.21
N LEU A 430 19.19 27.59 -20.49
CA LEU A 430 20.00 28.39 -19.57
C LEU A 430 20.68 29.57 -20.31
N THR A 431 21.32 29.29 -21.44
CA THR A 431 22.07 30.29 -22.21
C THR A 431 21.15 31.22 -22.99
N ALA A 432 20.10 30.68 -23.63
CA ALA A 432 19.13 31.46 -24.38
C ALA A 432 18.40 32.47 -23.49
N PHE A 433 18.07 32.10 -22.25
CA PHE A 433 17.40 33.02 -21.32
C PHE A 433 18.31 34.17 -20.86
N ALA A 434 19.58 33.88 -20.51
CA ALA A 434 20.55 34.95 -20.21
C ALA A 434 20.67 35.94 -21.38
N PHE A 435 20.74 35.42 -22.60
CA PHE A 435 20.84 36.23 -23.81
C PHE A 435 19.60 37.10 -24.03
N ILE A 436 18.40 36.56 -23.89
CA ILE A 436 17.14 37.31 -24.02
C ILE A 436 17.07 38.42 -22.96
N VAL A 437 17.40 38.13 -21.70
CA VAL A 437 17.42 39.15 -20.64
C VAL A 437 18.45 40.25 -20.95
N GLY A 438 19.64 39.88 -21.46
CA GLY A 438 20.64 40.84 -21.91
C GLY A 438 20.13 41.75 -23.02
N ILE A 439 19.43 41.21 -24.02
CA ILE A 439 18.80 42.01 -25.09
C ILE A 439 17.74 42.97 -24.54
N LEU A 440 16.96 42.56 -23.54
CA LEU A 440 15.94 43.43 -22.96
C LEU A 440 16.56 44.61 -22.18
N PHE A 441 17.70 44.40 -21.51
CA PHE A 441 18.41 45.45 -20.77
C PHE A 441 19.20 46.40 -21.67
N PHE A 442 19.96 45.87 -22.63
CA PHE A 442 20.91 46.65 -23.42
C PHE A 442 20.40 47.02 -24.81
N GLY A 443 19.33 46.37 -25.28
CA GLY A 443 18.73 46.63 -26.58
C GLY A 443 17.77 47.82 -26.59
N PRO A 444 17.17 48.12 -27.76
CA PRO A 444 16.16 49.16 -27.91
C PRO A 444 15.01 48.97 -26.91
N GLN A 445 14.48 50.05 -26.34
CA GLN A 445 13.48 49.92 -25.26
C GLN A 445 12.04 49.74 -25.74
N THR A 446 11.80 49.82 -27.04
CA THR A 446 10.48 49.72 -27.67
C THR A 446 10.25 48.37 -28.35
N ARG A 447 9.00 47.89 -28.31
CA ARG A 447 8.58 46.56 -28.83
C ARG A 447 8.80 46.36 -30.33
N ASP A 448 8.70 47.43 -31.12
CA ASP A 448 8.91 47.41 -32.58
C ASP A 448 10.37 47.17 -32.99
N LYS A 449 11.32 47.39 -32.07
CA LYS A 449 12.76 47.29 -32.33
C LYS A 449 13.46 46.28 -31.43
N ASN A 450 12.78 45.73 -30.42
CA ASN A 450 13.37 44.78 -29.49
C ASN A 450 12.84 43.36 -29.73
N PHE A 451 13.72 42.48 -30.20
CA PHE A 451 13.44 41.07 -30.42
C PHE A 451 12.99 40.34 -29.14
N GLY A 452 13.57 40.68 -27.99
CA GLY A 452 13.22 40.06 -26.71
C GLY A 452 11.76 40.32 -26.32
N LEU A 453 11.29 41.55 -26.50
CA LEU A 453 9.88 41.91 -26.26
C LEU A 453 8.95 41.19 -27.23
N ASN A 454 9.27 41.22 -28.53
CA ASN A 454 8.46 40.54 -29.55
C ASN A 454 8.39 39.03 -29.32
N LEU A 455 9.51 38.38 -28.97
CA LEU A 455 9.56 36.95 -28.68
C LEU A 455 8.70 36.58 -27.47
N PHE A 456 8.75 37.37 -26.39
CA PHE A 456 8.03 37.07 -25.16
C PHE A 456 6.53 37.43 -25.23
N TRP A 457 6.18 38.58 -25.80
CA TRP A 457 4.79 39.06 -25.80
C TRP A 457 4.00 38.64 -27.06
N ALA A 458 4.64 38.59 -28.23
CA ALA A 458 3.95 38.24 -29.48
C ALA A 458 4.06 36.76 -29.86
N TRP A 459 5.20 36.09 -29.59
CA TRP A 459 5.39 34.67 -29.96
C TRP A 459 5.00 33.70 -28.84
N TRP A 460 5.51 33.91 -27.63
CA TRP A 460 5.42 32.92 -26.54
C TRP A 460 3.98 32.66 -26.09
N TRP A 461 3.21 33.73 -25.83
CA TRP A 461 1.82 33.63 -25.34
C TRP A 461 0.88 32.84 -26.27
N PRO A 462 0.71 33.20 -27.55
CA PRO A 462 -0.21 32.47 -28.43
C PRO A 462 0.25 31.02 -28.67
N PHE A 463 1.58 30.79 -28.76
CA PHE A 463 2.13 29.45 -28.93
C PHE A 463 1.78 28.53 -27.76
N PHE A 464 2.04 28.96 -26.51
CA PHE A 464 1.82 28.11 -25.35
C PHE A 464 0.34 27.98 -24.96
N LEU A 465 -0.46 29.04 -25.10
CA LEU A 465 -1.91 28.97 -24.88
C LEU A 465 -2.57 27.98 -25.85
N PHE A 466 -2.13 27.94 -27.11
CA PHE A 466 -2.57 26.92 -28.07
C PHE A 466 -2.08 25.52 -27.69
N LEU A 467 -0.87 25.38 -27.16
CA LEU A 467 -0.27 24.08 -26.85
C LEU A 467 -0.85 23.42 -25.59
N PHE A 468 -1.33 24.19 -24.60
CA PHE A 468 -1.77 23.65 -23.31
C PHE A 468 -2.90 22.61 -23.39
N PRO A 469 -3.97 22.76 -24.20
CA PRO A 469 -4.97 21.72 -24.42
C PRO A 469 -4.43 20.40 -24.98
N PHE A 470 -3.23 20.40 -25.57
CA PHE A 470 -2.66 19.19 -26.16
C PHE A 470 -1.61 18.58 -25.25
N LEU A 471 -0.63 19.37 -24.79
CA LEU A 471 0.57 18.89 -24.10
C LEU A 471 0.62 19.23 -22.61
N GLY A 472 -0.44 19.81 -22.03
CA GLY A 472 -0.48 20.13 -20.60
C GLY A 472 0.61 21.11 -20.18
N ARG A 473 1.30 20.86 -19.06
CA ARG A 473 2.33 21.76 -18.51
C ARG A 473 3.74 21.55 -19.09
N ILE A 474 3.87 21.15 -20.36
CA ILE A 474 5.18 20.79 -20.95
C ILE A 474 6.20 21.94 -20.89
N TRP A 475 5.76 23.20 -20.96
CA TRP A 475 6.64 24.37 -20.76
C TRP A 475 7.39 24.33 -19.43
N CYS A 476 6.75 23.83 -18.37
CA CYS A 476 7.37 23.74 -17.05
C CYS A 476 8.52 22.72 -16.99
N ALA A 477 8.63 21.80 -17.96
CA ALA A 477 9.80 20.95 -18.13
C ALA A 477 11.01 21.73 -18.65
N PHE A 478 10.77 22.77 -19.46
CA PHE A 478 11.77 23.60 -20.14
C PHE A 478 11.90 25.02 -19.60
N CYS A 479 11.38 25.25 -18.40
CA CYS A 479 11.24 26.58 -17.84
C CYS A 479 12.60 27.18 -17.45
N PRO A 480 12.95 28.40 -17.95
CA PRO A 480 14.22 29.03 -17.61
C PRO A 480 14.33 29.36 -16.12
N PHE A 481 13.26 29.81 -15.48
CA PHE A 481 13.29 30.19 -14.05
C PHE A 481 13.77 29.05 -13.14
N MET A 482 13.38 27.82 -13.46
CA MET A 482 13.71 26.67 -12.63
C MET A 482 15.12 26.13 -12.90
N ILE A 483 15.65 26.24 -14.12
CA ILE A 483 17.03 25.81 -14.37
C ILE A 483 18.03 26.69 -13.60
N TYR A 484 17.78 28.01 -13.53
CA TYR A 484 18.55 28.90 -12.66
C TYR A 484 18.41 28.53 -11.18
N GLY A 485 17.22 28.14 -10.73
CA GLY A 485 16.99 27.62 -9.39
C GLY A 485 17.83 26.37 -9.10
N GLU A 486 17.84 25.39 -10.00
CA GLU A 486 18.64 24.16 -9.84
C GLU A 486 20.15 24.41 -9.85
N VAL A 487 20.63 25.26 -10.76
CA VAL A 487 22.04 25.67 -10.81
C VAL A 487 22.42 26.37 -9.49
N THR A 488 21.57 27.28 -9.00
CA THR A 488 21.77 27.97 -7.72
C THR A 488 21.79 27.01 -6.55
N GLN A 489 20.90 26.02 -6.53
CA GLN A 489 20.87 25.00 -5.48
C GLN A 489 22.15 24.17 -5.47
N LYS A 490 22.61 23.70 -6.65
CA LYS A 490 23.86 22.95 -6.79
C LYS A 490 25.07 23.78 -6.33
N LEU A 491 25.15 25.03 -6.80
CA LEU A 491 26.21 25.96 -6.45
C LEU A 491 26.18 26.31 -4.96
N SER A 492 25.00 26.57 -4.39
CA SER A 492 24.83 26.87 -2.97
C SER A 492 25.24 25.72 -2.08
N LEU A 493 24.94 24.48 -2.45
CA LEU A 493 25.35 23.28 -1.69
C LEU A 493 26.84 22.96 -1.85
N TRP A 494 27.41 23.28 -3.01
CA TRP A 494 28.84 23.17 -3.25
C TRP A 494 29.64 24.20 -2.43
N LEU A 495 29.19 25.45 -2.37
CA LEU A 495 29.80 26.51 -1.57
C LEU A 495 29.55 26.34 -0.05
N PHE A 496 28.34 25.91 0.33
CA PHE A 496 27.90 25.78 1.72
C PHE A 496 27.21 24.43 1.95
N PRO A 497 27.95 23.37 2.29
CA PRO A 497 27.37 22.05 2.54
C PRO A 497 26.39 22.09 3.71
N ARG A 498 25.09 22.01 3.41
CA ARG A 498 24.01 22.04 4.41
C ARG A 498 22.85 21.15 3.97
N LYS A 499 22.02 20.74 4.94
CA LYS A 499 20.76 20.07 4.65
C LYS A 499 19.69 21.11 4.33
N LEU A 500 19.05 21.00 3.17
CA LEU A 500 17.95 21.87 2.77
C LEU A 500 16.71 21.62 3.62
N GLN A 501 15.87 22.65 3.75
CA GLN A 501 14.62 22.54 4.49
C GLN A 501 13.59 21.73 3.70
N SER A 502 12.83 20.90 4.40
CA SER A 502 11.66 20.23 3.83
C SER A 502 10.51 21.22 3.65
N TRP A 503 9.54 20.87 2.80
CA TRP A 503 8.43 21.77 2.47
C TRP A 503 7.50 22.00 3.67
N PRO A 504 7.13 23.25 4.00
CA PRO A 504 6.09 23.55 4.99
C PRO A 504 4.69 23.28 4.42
N ARG A 505 4.39 22.01 4.10
CA ARG A 505 3.23 21.58 3.28
C ARG A 505 1.90 22.14 3.74
N GLN A 506 1.55 22.01 5.02
CA GLN A 506 0.25 22.49 5.55
C GLN A 506 0.03 23.99 5.32
N LYS A 507 1.07 24.82 5.51
CA LYS A 507 0.99 26.26 5.27
C LYS A 507 0.96 26.57 3.77
N ALA A 508 1.78 25.87 2.99
CA ALA A 508 1.89 26.06 1.55
C ALA A 508 0.61 25.66 0.80
N GLU A 509 -0.06 24.59 1.17
CA GLU A 509 -1.33 24.18 0.58
C GLU A 509 -2.47 25.14 0.94
N LYS A 510 -2.48 25.65 2.19
CA LYS A 510 -3.51 26.59 2.65
C LYS A 510 -3.39 27.96 1.98
N TRP A 511 -2.16 28.49 1.86
CA TRP A 511 -1.92 29.87 1.44
C TRP A 511 -1.33 30.02 0.04
N GLY A 512 -0.67 29.00 -0.50
CA GLY A 512 0.03 29.07 -1.78
C GLY A 512 -0.89 29.49 -2.93
N GLY A 513 -2.10 28.93 -3.00
CA GLY A 513 -3.10 29.33 -3.99
C GLY A 513 -3.51 30.81 -3.91
N TRP A 514 -3.68 31.34 -2.71
CA TRP A 514 -4.02 32.76 -2.51
C TRP A 514 -2.84 33.68 -2.77
N PHE A 515 -1.63 33.23 -2.46
CA PHE A 515 -0.39 33.92 -2.83
C PHE A 515 -0.25 34.01 -4.35
N LEU A 516 -0.53 32.92 -5.08
CA LEU A 516 -0.54 32.91 -6.54
C LEU A 516 -1.55 33.91 -7.09
N PHE A 517 -2.77 33.93 -6.57
CA PHE A 517 -3.79 34.91 -6.96
C PHE A 517 -3.31 36.35 -6.75
N ALA A 518 -2.80 36.68 -5.55
CA ALA A 518 -2.32 38.02 -5.25
C ALA A 518 -1.15 38.45 -6.14
N MET A 519 -0.19 37.55 -6.35
CA MET A 519 0.97 37.85 -7.19
C MET A 519 0.59 38.01 -8.67
N PHE A 520 -0.33 37.19 -9.19
CA PHE A 520 -0.82 37.34 -10.55
C PHE A 520 -1.61 38.65 -10.75
N ALA A 521 -2.41 39.04 -9.76
CA ALA A 521 -3.14 40.31 -9.79
C ALA A 521 -2.18 41.52 -9.78
N LEU A 522 -1.13 41.46 -8.97
CA LEU A 522 -0.08 42.50 -8.97
C LEU A 522 0.67 42.57 -10.31
N ILE A 523 0.95 41.42 -10.93
CA ILE A 523 1.58 41.40 -12.26
C ILE A 523 0.67 42.05 -13.29
N PHE A 524 -0.63 41.73 -13.31
CA PHE A 524 -1.58 42.36 -14.24
C PHE A 524 -1.70 43.87 -14.03
N LEU A 525 -1.76 44.33 -12.79
CA LEU A 525 -1.79 45.77 -12.51
C LEU A 525 -0.48 46.45 -12.93
N TRP A 526 0.66 45.80 -12.71
CA TRP A 526 1.94 46.33 -13.19
C TRP A 526 1.99 46.36 -14.73
N GLU A 527 1.49 45.31 -15.37
CA GLU A 527 1.47 45.20 -16.83
C GLU A 527 0.70 46.36 -17.47
N GLU A 528 -0.49 46.63 -16.97
CA GLU A 528 -1.37 47.67 -17.50
C GLU A 528 -0.93 49.10 -17.10
N LEU A 529 -0.58 49.35 -15.83
CA LEU A 529 -0.33 50.71 -15.34
C LEU A 529 1.02 51.30 -15.77
N TRP A 530 1.99 50.46 -16.12
CA TRP A 530 3.33 50.90 -16.55
C TRP A 530 3.67 50.49 -17.99
N ASP A 531 2.70 50.02 -18.76
CA ASP A 531 2.89 49.61 -20.16
C ASP A 531 4.07 48.61 -20.31
N LEU A 532 4.04 47.59 -19.47
CA LEU A 532 5.16 46.65 -19.31
C LEU A 532 5.42 45.86 -20.59
N GLU A 533 4.38 45.59 -21.38
CA GLU A 533 4.47 44.85 -22.64
C GLU A 533 5.27 45.59 -23.72
N ASN A 534 5.32 46.92 -23.65
CA ASN A 534 6.01 47.76 -24.63
C ASN A 534 7.36 48.30 -24.15
N THR A 535 7.68 48.11 -22.86
CA THR A 535 8.92 48.60 -22.24
C THR A 535 9.89 47.46 -21.89
N ALA A 536 11.03 47.41 -22.59
CA ALA A 536 11.97 46.27 -22.50
C ALA A 536 12.60 46.10 -21.11
N TYR A 537 13.05 47.19 -20.50
CA TYR A 537 13.64 47.20 -19.16
C TYR A 537 12.68 46.66 -18.09
N LEU A 538 11.42 47.10 -18.09
CA LEU A 538 10.41 46.64 -17.12
C LEU A 538 10.10 45.16 -17.29
N SER A 539 9.96 44.70 -18.54
CA SER A 539 9.83 43.27 -18.85
C SER A 539 11.03 42.45 -18.34
N ALA A 540 12.26 42.97 -18.48
CA ALA A 540 13.46 42.32 -17.97
C ALA A 540 13.46 42.23 -16.43
N CYS A 541 13.07 43.30 -15.74
CA CYS A 541 12.93 43.35 -14.29
C CYS A 541 11.91 42.31 -13.78
N LEU A 542 10.76 42.17 -14.46
CA LEU A 542 9.76 41.16 -14.12
C LEU A 542 10.33 39.74 -14.24
N LEU A 543 11.02 39.43 -15.35
CA LEU A 543 11.65 38.12 -15.57
C LEU A 543 12.72 37.82 -14.52
N LEU A 544 13.55 38.80 -14.17
CA LEU A 544 14.56 38.66 -13.13
C LEU A 544 13.95 38.49 -11.74
N LEU A 545 12.87 39.20 -11.41
CA LEU A 545 12.18 39.07 -10.12
C LEU A 545 11.60 37.65 -9.95
N ILE A 546 10.94 37.12 -10.98
CA ILE A 546 10.43 35.74 -10.96
C ILE A 546 11.59 34.73 -10.86
N THR A 547 12.70 34.97 -11.57
CA THR A 547 13.90 34.13 -11.50
C THR A 547 14.52 34.16 -10.11
N ALA A 548 14.65 35.34 -9.50
CA ALA A 548 15.16 35.51 -8.15
C ALA A 548 14.29 34.78 -7.12
N GLY A 549 12.96 34.87 -7.24
CA GLY A 549 12.03 34.09 -6.40
C GLY A 549 12.27 32.58 -6.49
N ALA A 550 12.48 32.06 -7.70
CA ALA A 550 12.82 30.65 -7.92
C ALA A 550 14.19 30.29 -7.31
N MET A 551 15.22 31.11 -7.53
CA MET A 551 16.57 30.91 -6.99
C MET A 551 16.61 30.93 -5.46
N ILE A 552 15.95 31.90 -4.83
CA ILE A 552 15.84 32.02 -3.38
C ILE A 552 15.15 30.78 -2.80
N CYS A 553 14.03 30.36 -3.37
CA CYS A 553 13.33 29.16 -2.91
C CYS A 553 14.17 27.89 -3.07
N SER A 554 14.87 27.73 -4.19
CA SER A 554 15.76 26.59 -4.45
C SER A 554 17.01 26.56 -3.55
N ALA A 555 17.46 27.72 -3.06
CA ALA A 555 18.55 27.79 -2.10
C ALA A 555 18.11 27.39 -0.66
N ILE A 556 16.84 27.56 -0.33
CA ILE A 556 16.29 27.31 1.03
C ILE A 556 15.67 25.91 1.14
N PHE A 557 14.81 25.55 0.20
CA PHE A 557 14.00 24.34 0.22
C PHE A 557 14.56 23.27 -0.70
N GLU A 558 14.34 22.01 -0.35
CA GLU A 558 14.62 20.89 -1.23
C GLU A 558 13.68 20.85 -2.45
N ARG A 559 14.15 20.28 -3.57
CA ARG A 559 13.38 20.11 -4.81
C ARG A 559 12.71 21.41 -5.32
N ARG A 560 11.64 21.31 -6.12
CA ARG A 560 11.03 22.42 -6.86
C ARG A 560 9.82 23.05 -6.13
N PHE A 561 10.04 23.61 -4.94
CA PHE A 561 8.98 24.23 -4.12
C PHE A 561 8.25 25.38 -4.87
N TRP A 562 9.02 26.29 -5.49
CA TRP A 562 8.48 27.44 -6.22
C TRP A 562 7.48 27.04 -7.32
N CYS A 563 7.83 26.04 -8.14
CA CYS A 563 6.97 25.58 -9.24
C CYS A 563 5.64 24.98 -8.78
N ARG A 564 5.58 24.50 -7.54
CA ARG A 564 4.39 23.87 -6.96
C ARG A 564 3.43 24.91 -6.36
N TYR A 565 3.95 25.84 -5.56
CA TYR A 565 3.11 26.68 -4.70
C TYR A 565 3.17 28.18 -4.97
N LEU A 566 4.20 28.69 -5.65
CA LEU A 566 4.47 30.14 -5.70
C LEU A 566 4.59 30.70 -7.13
N CYS A 567 4.88 29.87 -8.13
CA CYS A 567 5.05 30.31 -9.52
C CYS A 567 3.71 30.74 -10.16
N PRO A 568 3.51 32.01 -10.55
CA PRO A 568 2.22 32.54 -11.02
C PRO A 568 1.86 31.94 -12.39
N ILE A 569 2.83 31.95 -13.31
CA ILE A 569 2.75 31.27 -14.62
C ILE A 569 2.52 29.76 -14.42
N GLY A 570 3.14 29.18 -13.39
CA GLY A 570 2.94 27.78 -13.03
C GLY A 570 1.48 27.49 -12.60
N GLY A 571 0.89 28.35 -11.78
CA GLY A 571 -0.50 28.26 -11.35
C GLY A 571 -1.48 28.31 -12.54
N MET A 572 -1.32 29.31 -13.41
CA MET A 572 -2.09 29.45 -14.65
C MET A 572 -1.93 28.22 -15.57
N ASN A 573 -0.69 27.81 -15.85
CA ASN A 573 -0.42 26.65 -16.69
C ASN A 573 -1.00 25.37 -16.08
N GLY A 574 -0.95 25.23 -14.76
CA GLY A 574 -1.55 24.09 -14.06
C GLY A 574 -3.06 24.05 -14.16
N LEU A 575 -3.72 25.22 -14.18
CA LEU A 575 -5.15 25.32 -14.38
C LEU A 575 -5.53 24.92 -15.82
N PHE A 576 -4.89 25.51 -16.85
CA PHE A 576 -5.18 25.17 -18.25
C PHE A 576 -4.80 23.73 -18.62
N ALA A 577 -3.76 23.17 -18.00
CA ALA A 577 -3.38 21.77 -18.22
C ALA A 577 -4.47 20.76 -17.79
N LYS A 578 -5.47 21.15 -16.99
CA LYS A 578 -6.63 20.29 -16.68
C LYS A 578 -7.45 19.98 -17.93
N LEU A 579 -7.41 20.82 -18.97
CA LEU A 579 -8.05 20.57 -20.26
C LEU A 579 -7.26 19.62 -21.16
N SER A 580 -6.02 19.26 -20.81
CA SER A 580 -5.12 18.64 -21.77
C SER A 580 -5.53 17.22 -22.20
N MET A 581 -5.29 16.92 -23.48
CA MET A 581 -5.53 15.61 -24.11
C MET A 581 -4.43 14.59 -23.79
N THR A 582 -3.26 15.02 -23.32
CA THR A 582 -2.21 14.11 -22.85
C THR A 582 -2.16 14.10 -21.33
N GLU A 583 -1.80 12.96 -20.74
CA GLU A 583 -1.57 12.79 -19.30
C GLU A 583 -0.40 11.84 -19.04
N LEU A 584 0.25 11.99 -17.88
CA LEU A 584 1.22 11.03 -17.39
C LEU A 584 0.71 10.37 -16.12
N ARG A 585 0.53 9.05 -16.13
CA ARG A 585 -0.01 8.26 -15.02
C ARG A 585 0.81 7.00 -14.81
N ALA A 586 0.56 6.26 -13.73
CA ALA A 586 1.13 4.93 -13.55
C ALA A 586 0.05 3.86 -13.40
N GLN A 587 0.37 2.64 -13.81
CA GLN A 587 -0.45 1.46 -13.57
C GLN A 587 -0.42 1.11 -12.09
N GLN A 588 -1.44 1.56 -11.35
CA GLN A 588 -1.58 1.32 -9.91
C GLN A 588 -1.38 -0.16 -9.54
N GLY A 589 -1.93 -1.10 -10.32
CA GLY A 589 -1.77 -2.54 -10.08
C GLY A 589 -0.31 -3.00 -10.08
N ILE A 590 0.51 -2.59 -11.06
CA ILE A 590 1.94 -2.92 -11.10
C ILE A 590 2.68 -2.22 -9.96
N CYS A 591 2.37 -0.93 -9.73
CA CYS A 591 2.98 -0.18 -8.64
C CYS A 591 2.66 -0.78 -7.26
N SER A 592 1.50 -1.41 -7.07
CA SER A 592 1.10 -1.96 -5.78
C SER A 592 1.56 -3.39 -5.59
N ALA A 593 1.57 -4.19 -6.67
CA ALA A 593 1.88 -5.61 -6.60
C ALA A 593 3.39 -5.90 -6.75
N SER A 594 4.10 -5.14 -7.57
CA SER A 594 5.48 -5.46 -7.98
C SER A 594 6.51 -4.44 -7.48
N CYS A 595 6.14 -3.18 -7.27
CA CYS A 595 7.09 -2.13 -6.91
C CYS A 595 7.43 -2.14 -5.41
N THR A 596 8.70 -2.36 -5.11
CA THR A 596 9.27 -2.26 -3.75
C THR A 596 10.20 -1.07 -3.59
N THR A 597 10.55 -0.35 -4.65
CA THR A 597 11.62 0.67 -4.60
C THR A 597 11.11 2.10 -4.65
N TYR A 598 10.00 2.39 -5.34
CA TYR A 598 9.39 3.73 -5.42
C TYR A 598 10.33 4.88 -5.83
N GLN A 599 11.37 4.56 -6.62
CA GLN A 599 12.38 5.52 -7.05
C GLN A 599 11.81 6.67 -7.88
N CYS A 600 10.66 6.48 -8.54
CA CYS A 600 9.94 7.54 -9.24
C CYS A 600 9.48 8.69 -8.32
N TYR A 601 9.30 8.45 -7.02
CA TYR A 601 8.97 9.47 -6.03
C TYR A 601 10.21 9.88 -5.23
N LYS A 602 10.90 8.92 -4.59
CA LYS A 602 11.99 9.25 -3.66
C LYS A 602 13.36 9.49 -4.33
N GLY A 603 13.60 8.91 -5.50
CA GLY A 603 14.93 8.83 -6.12
C GLY A 603 15.73 7.62 -5.66
N GLY A 604 16.89 7.39 -6.27
CA GLY A 604 17.79 6.30 -5.90
C GLY A 604 18.59 5.73 -7.07
N PRO A 605 19.44 4.73 -6.80
CA PRO A 605 20.35 4.14 -7.79
C PRO A 605 19.60 3.33 -8.86
N GLN A 606 20.25 3.04 -9.98
CA GLN A 606 19.66 2.23 -11.05
C GLN A 606 19.17 0.87 -10.53
N LYS A 607 17.92 0.51 -10.83
CA LYS A 607 17.32 -0.79 -10.52
C LYS A 607 16.42 -1.26 -11.66
N GLY A 608 16.55 -2.52 -12.05
CA GLY A 608 15.83 -3.06 -13.21
C GLY A 608 16.11 -2.23 -14.46
N GLU A 609 15.05 -1.77 -15.14
CA GLU A 609 15.19 -0.81 -16.25
C GLU A 609 15.21 0.67 -15.81
N GLY A 610 14.94 0.96 -14.53
CA GLY A 610 14.89 2.32 -14.00
C GLY A 610 16.30 2.88 -13.83
N MET A 611 16.54 4.08 -14.35
CA MET A 611 17.82 4.80 -14.26
C MET A 611 17.99 5.45 -12.88
N GLU A 612 19.22 5.83 -12.54
CA GLU A 612 19.49 6.66 -11.38
C GLU A 612 18.81 8.03 -11.52
N THR A 613 18.05 8.43 -10.49
CA THR A 613 17.33 9.72 -10.49
C THR A 613 17.19 10.28 -9.07
N ASN A 614 16.94 11.59 -8.97
CA ASN A 614 16.60 12.27 -7.71
C ASN A 614 15.09 12.17 -7.35
N GLY A 615 14.32 11.32 -8.04
CA GLY A 615 12.88 11.20 -7.86
C GLY A 615 12.08 12.38 -8.42
N CYS A 616 10.77 12.40 -8.18
CA CYS A 616 9.90 13.44 -8.72
C CYS A 616 10.24 14.82 -8.13
N PRO A 617 10.56 15.83 -8.95
CA PRO A 617 10.97 17.14 -8.46
C PRO A 617 9.86 17.92 -7.74
N LEU A 618 8.60 17.47 -7.86
CA LEU A 618 7.44 18.11 -7.23
C LEU A 618 6.82 17.29 -6.09
N TYR A 619 7.47 16.22 -5.64
CA TYR A 619 6.88 15.27 -4.69
C TYR A 619 5.55 14.63 -5.16
N SER A 620 5.37 14.47 -6.47
CA SER A 620 4.18 13.77 -7.01
C SER A 620 4.53 12.34 -7.41
N HIS A 621 3.88 11.33 -6.83
CA HIS A 621 3.97 9.95 -7.32
C HIS A 621 3.02 9.77 -8.53
N PRO A 622 3.46 9.19 -9.67
CA PRO A 622 2.64 9.12 -10.89
C PRO A 622 1.35 8.30 -10.74
N ALA A 623 1.30 7.38 -9.78
CA ALA A 623 0.09 6.60 -9.47
C ALA A 623 -1.00 7.39 -8.71
N GLN A 624 -0.65 8.57 -8.17
CA GLN A 624 -1.53 9.43 -7.37
C GLN A 624 -2.02 10.67 -8.11
N LEU A 625 -1.47 10.96 -9.28
CA LEU A 625 -1.90 12.12 -10.06
C LEU A 625 -3.38 11.94 -10.44
N GLU A 626 -4.23 12.79 -9.86
CA GLU A 626 -5.67 12.84 -10.15
C GLU A 626 -5.99 13.80 -11.30
N ASP A 627 -5.15 14.82 -11.47
CA ASP A 627 -5.17 15.73 -12.60
C ASP A 627 -3.76 16.15 -13.09
N ASN A 628 -3.71 16.97 -14.14
CA ASN A 628 -2.47 17.45 -14.73
C ASN A 628 -1.94 18.76 -14.14
N ARG A 629 -2.58 19.30 -13.09
CA ARG A 629 -2.08 20.48 -12.38
C ARG A 629 -0.70 20.23 -11.82
N ASP A 630 -0.48 19.04 -11.29
CA ASP A 630 0.64 18.75 -10.40
C ASP A 630 1.83 18.06 -11.08
N CYS A 631 1.72 17.82 -12.40
CA CYS A 631 2.74 17.20 -13.22
C CYS A 631 3.35 18.21 -14.20
N VAL A 632 4.67 18.44 -14.13
CA VAL A 632 5.41 19.30 -15.06
C VAL A 632 6.01 18.53 -16.24
N LEU A 633 5.63 17.27 -16.42
CA LEU A 633 6.03 16.43 -17.56
C LEU A 633 7.56 16.28 -17.74
N CYS A 634 8.36 16.39 -16.67
CA CYS A 634 9.81 16.18 -16.71
C CYS A 634 10.25 14.74 -17.02
N MET A 635 9.32 13.77 -17.06
CA MET A 635 9.56 12.34 -17.32
C MET A 635 10.51 11.64 -16.33
N THR A 636 10.92 12.27 -15.22
CA THR A 636 11.80 11.64 -14.21
C THR A 636 11.21 10.34 -13.66
N CYS A 637 9.89 10.29 -13.44
CA CYS A 637 9.21 9.08 -13.01
C CYS A 637 9.25 7.95 -14.07
N LEU A 638 9.18 8.29 -15.37
CA LEU A 638 9.34 7.34 -16.47
C LEU A 638 10.78 6.81 -16.53
N LYS A 639 11.78 7.67 -16.30
CA LYS A 639 13.19 7.28 -16.23
C LYS A 639 13.49 6.38 -15.02
N ALA A 640 12.88 6.67 -13.87
CA ALA A 640 13.15 6.01 -12.60
C ALA A 640 12.41 4.67 -12.40
N CYS A 641 11.37 4.37 -13.18
CA CYS A 641 10.53 3.22 -12.92
C CYS A 641 11.23 1.89 -13.29
N PRO A 642 11.37 0.92 -12.36
CA PRO A 642 11.99 -0.38 -12.66
C PRO A 642 11.06 -1.38 -13.36
N HIS A 643 9.74 -1.13 -13.40
CA HIS A 643 8.72 -2.10 -13.81
C HIS A 643 7.83 -1.64 -14.98
N ARG A 644 8.28 -0.69 -15.83
CA ARG A 644 7.49 -0.15 -16.95
C ARG A 644 6.10 0.41 -16.60
N SER A 645 5.83 0.74 -15.34
CA SER A 645 4.47 1.08 -14.89
C SER A 645 3.97 2.46 -15.36
N VAL A 646 4.87 3.37 -15.73
CA VAL A 646 4.50 4.75 -16.13
C VAL A 646 3.99 4.77 -17.57
N GLU A 647 2.86 5.42 -17.77
CA GLU A 647 2.15 5.57 -19.04
C GLU A 647 2.04 7.04 -19.41
N PHE A 648 2.22 7.34 -20.69
CA PHE A 648 1.88 8.64 -21.27
C PHE A 648 0.66 8.44 -22.16
N ASN A 649 -0.51 8.84 -21.68
CA ASN A 649 -1.79 8.50 -22.30
C ASN A 649 -2.38 9.68 -23.07
N LEU A 650 -2.98 9.40 -24.23
CA LEU A 650 -3.94 10.26 -24.89
C LEU A 650 -5.35 9.98 -24.32
N ARG A 651 -6.10 11.04 -24.04
CA ARG A 651 -7.43 11.02 -23.41
C ARG A 651 -8.33 12.12 -23.97
N PRO A 652 -9.66 12.02 -23.81
CA PRO A 652 -10.57 13.13 -24.13
C PRO A 652 -10.23 14.39 -23.31
N PRO A 653 -10.34 15.60 -23.90
CA PRO A 653 -9.99 16.84 -23.23
C PRO A 653 -10.88 17.08 -22.00
N GLY A 654 -10.28 17.52 -20.90
CA GLY A 654 -11.00 17.86 -19.66
C GLY A 654 -11.65 16.71 -18.90
N ILE A 655 -11.46 15.44 -19.30
CA ILE A 655 -12.15 14.25 -18.75
C ILE A 655 -12.12 14.17 -17.20
N GLU A 656 -11.05 14.66 -16.58
CA GLU A 656 -10.86 14.64 -15.12
C GLU A 656 -11.77 15.60 -14.38
N LEU A 657 -12.09 16.76 -14.99
CA LEU A 657 -12.93 17.80 -14.39
C LEU A 657 -14.33 17.29 -14.01
N TRP A 658 -14.83 16.24 -14.67
CA TRP A 658 -16.13 15.63 -14.36
C TRP A 658 -16.04 14.18 -13.88
N THR A 659 -14.84 13.64 -13.65
CA THR A 659 -14.67 12.24 -13.18
C THR A 659 -13.92 12.12 -11.86
N THR A 660 -12.81 12.83 -11.69
CA THR A 660 -11.89 12.68 -10.54
C THR A 660 -11.57 13.99 -9.83
N HIS A 661 -11.93 15.13 -10.41
CA HIS A 661 -11.50 16.44 -9.93
C HIS A 661 -12.05 16.84 -8.57
N VAL A 662 -11.18 17.43 -7.75
CA VAL A 662 -11.50 18.05 -6.45
C VAL A 662 -11.42 19.58 -6.60
N PRO A 663 -12.51 20.31 -6.34
CA PRO A 663 -12.56 21.75 -6.55
C PRO A 663 -11.92 22.54 -5.40
N HIS A 664 -11.21 23.62 -5.71
CA HIS A 664 -10.55 24.50 -4.74
C HIS A 664 -10.93 25.97 -4.94
N SER A 665 -11.16 26.71 -3.84
CA SER A 665 -11.57 28.13 -3.87
C SER A 665 -10.54 29.05 -4.52
N TYR A 666 -9.26 28.87 -4.21
CA TYR A 666 -8.19 29.67 -4.78
C TYR A 666 -8.00 29.44 -6.29
N GLU A 667 -8.29 28.23 -6.79
CA GLU A 667 -8.23 27.95 -8.23
C GLU A 667 -9.36 28.65 -8.98
N VAL A 668 -10.57 28.67 -8.40
CA VAL A 668 -11.70 29.40 -8.97
C VAL A 668 -11.46 30.91 -8.94
N ALA A 669 -10.85 31.44 -7.88
CA ALA A 669 -10.44 32.83 -7.82
C ALA A 669 -9.40 33.16 -8.91
N LEU A 670 -8.36 32.33 -9.07
CA LEU A 670 -7.36 32.51 -10.13
C LEU A 670 -7.98 32.38 -11.52
N LEU A 671 -8.87 31.42 -11.74
CA LEU A 671 -9.60 31.23 -13.00
C LEU A 671 -10.32 32.51 -13.40
N PHE A 672 -11.05 33.13 -12.48
CA PHE A 672 -11.80 34.35 -12.76
C PHE A 672 -10.93 35.61 -12.80
N LEU A 673 -9.77 35.62 -12.13
CA LEU A 673 -8.77 36.67 -12.32
C LEU A 673 -8.21 36.64 -13.76
N LEU A 674 -7.92 35.45 -14.30
CA LEU A 674 -7.48 35.29 -15.69
C LEU A 674 -8.56 35.71 -16.68
N LEU A 675 -9.84 35.46 -16.37
CA LEU A 675 -10.96 36.03 -17.13
C LEU A 675 -10.90 37.55 -17.15
N GLY A 676 -10.70 38.18 -15.98
CA GLY A 676 -10.53 39.63 -15.85
C GLY A 676 -9.37 40.19 -16.66
N GLY A 677 -8.24 39.46 -16.72
CA GLY A 677 -7.07 39.84 -17.53
C GLY A 677 -7.39 40.04 -19.02
N VAL A 678 -8.27 39.21 -19.59
CA VAL A 678 -8.71 39.38 -20.99
C VAL A 678 -9.38 40.74 -21.23
N TYR A 679 -10.15 41.22 -20.25
CA TYR A 679 -10.79 42.54 -20.32
C TYR A 679 -9.81 43.67 -19.99
N LEU A 680 -8.88 43.43 -19.06
CA LEU A 680 -7.85 44.40 -18.69
C LEU A 680 -7.03 44.82 -19.91
N HIS A 681 -6.53 43.87 -20.71
CA HIS A 681 -5.76 44.17 -21.93
C HIS A 681 -6.56 44.83 -23.06
N ARG A 682 -7.87 45.08 -22.85
CA ARG A 682 -8.77 45.74 -23.81
C ARG A 682 -9.46 46.95 -23.19
N LEU A 683 -8.83 47.57 -22.18
CA LEU A 683 -9.38 48.72 -21.47
C LEU A 683 -9.72 49.91 -22.40
N PRO A 684 -8.87 50.28 -23.38
CA PRO A 684 -9.19 51.34 -24.34
C PRO A 684 -10.42 51.01 -25.22
N GLU A 685 -10.53 49.77 -25.68
CA GLU A 685 -11.67 49.31 -26.48
C GLU A 685 -12.95 49.26 -25.65
N ILE A 686 -12.87 48.86 -24.37
CA ILE A 686 -13.99 48.91 -23.44
C ILE A 686 -14.47 50.36 -23.25
N GLN A 687 -13.55 51.31 -23.11
CA GLN A 687 -13.89 52.74 -23.01
C GLN A 687 -14.69 53.21 -24.23
N GLN A 688 -14.26 52.85 -25.45
CA GLN A 688 -14.93 53.20 -26.69
C GLN A 688 -16.32 52.54 -26.80
N VAL A 689 -16.41 51.24 -26.52
CA VAL A 689 -17.66 50.46 -26.62
C VAL A 689 -18.69 50.93 -25.60
N MET A 690 -18.27 51.24 -24.37
CA MET A 690 -19.14 51.66 -23.28
C MET A 690 -19.40 53.18 -23.25
N LYS A 691 -18.74 53.96 -24.12
CA LYS A 691 -18.80 55.43 -24.17
C LYS A 691 -18.50 56.08 -22.82
N LEU A 692 -17.55 55.52 -22.06
CA LEU A 692 -17.16 56.02 -20.75
C LEU A 692 -16.14 57.16 -20.90
N GLN A 693 -16.31 58.24 -20.16
CA GLN A 693 -15.42 59.41 -20.17
C GLN A 693 -14.49 59.39 -18.96
N PHE A 694 -13.43 58.59 -19.02
CA PHE A 694 -12.36 58.61 -18.02
C PHE A 694 -10.99 58.83 -18.69
N ASP A 695 -10.07 59.47 -17.97
CA ASP A 695 -8.74 59.80 -18.46
C ASP A 695 -7.75 58.72 -18.04
N LEU A 696 -7.32 57.90 -19.02
CA LEU A 696 -6.29 56.88 -18.81
C LEU A 696 -4.91 57.46 -18.51
N ASN A 697 -4.69 58.77 -18.72
CA ASN A 697 -3.44 59.42 -18.34
C ASN A 697 -3.39 59.73 -16.84
N ASN A 698 -4.53 59.76 -16.14
CA ASN A 698 -4.58 59.95 -14.71
C ASN A 698 -4.41 58.60 -14.00
N PHE A 699 -3.27 58.42 -13.32
CA PHE A 699 -2.91 57.19 -12.62
C PHE A 699 -4.02 56.63 -11.70
N TRP A 700 -4.71 57.50 -10.94
CA TRP A 700 -5.76 57.05 -10.02
C TRP A 700 -6.98 56.53 -10.77
N GLN A 701 -7.42 57.24 -11.83
CA GLN A 701 -8.53 56.78 -12.66
C GLN A 701 -8.16 55.50 -13.41
N HIS A 702 -6.97 55.43 -14.02
CA HIS A 702 -6.48 54.22 -14.70
C HIS A 702 -6.47 53.02 -13.74
N SER A 703 -5.92 53.18 -12.53
CA SER A 703 -5.88 52.13 -11.51
C SER A 703 -7.27 51.65 -11.09
N GLU A 704 -8.22 52.56 -10.86
CA GLU A 704 -9.61 52.20 -10.51
C GLU A 704 -10.29 51.40 -11.63
N PHE A 705 -10.18 51.85 -12.88
CA PHE A 705 -10.78 51.14 -14.02
C PHE A 705 -10.09 49.81 -14.33
N SER A 706 -8.77 49.71 -14.13
CA SER A 706 -8.03 48.44 -14.20
C SER A 706 -8.54 47.43 -13.17
N LEU A 707 -8.77 47.86 -11.92
CA LEU A 707 -9.35 47.01 -10.87
C LEU A 707 -10.78 46.57 -11.22
N LEU A 708 -11.59 47.47 -11.78
CA LEU A 708 -12.93 47.13 -12.24
C LEU A 708 -12.91 46.12 -13.39
N ALA A 709 -12.01 46.27 -14.36
CA ALA A 709 -11.86 45.33 -15.47
C ALA A 709 -11.51 43.91 -14.98
N LEU A 710 -10.73 43.80 -13.91
CA LEU A 710 -10.39 42.50 -13.30
C LEU A 710 -11.58 41.84 -12.56
N ILE A 711 -12.49 42.62 -11.97
CA ILE A 711 -13.54 42.11 -11.07
C ILE A 711 -14.90 41.97 -11.77
N VAL A 712 -15.30 42.94 -12.58
CA VAL A 712 -16.64 43.03 -13.18
C VAL A 712 -17.03 41.80 -13.99
N PRO A 713 -16.16 41.21 -14.84
CA PRO A 713 -16.50 40.02 -15.62
C PRO A 713 -16.96 38.83 -14.77
N VAL A 714 -16.47 38.72 -13.54
CA VAL A 714 -16.81 37.64 -12.59
C VAL A 714 -18.26 37.75 -12.08
N THR A 715 -18.83 38.94 -12.12
CA THR A 715 -20.22 39.17 -11.68
C THR A 715 -21.23 38.44 -12.58
N ILE A 716 -20.92 38.22 -13.86
CA ILE A 716 -21.80 37.53 -14.82
C ILE A 716 -22.06 36.07 -14.41
N PRO A 717 -21.03 35.21 -14.21
CA PRO A 717 -21.26 33.82 -13.77
C PRO A 717 -21.83 33.73 -12.35
N LEU A 718 -21.48 34.66 -11.45
CA LEU A 718 -22.01 34.71 -10.08
C LEU A 718 -23.51 35.08 -10.05
N THR A 719 -23.91 36.09 -10.82
CA THR A 719 -25.33 36.50 -10.93
C THR A 719 -26.15 35.39 -11.58
N ALA A 720 -25.64 34.73 -12.61
CA ALA A 720 -26.26 33.55 -13.19
C ALA A 720 -26.44 32.40 -12.18
N TYR A 721 -25.47 32.22 -11.28
CA TYR A 721 -25.58 31.22 -10.21
C TYR A 721 -26.64 31.61 -9.18
N GLY A 722 -26.69 32.88 -8.80
CA GLY A 722 -27.73 33.45 -7.93
C GLY A 722 -29.13 33.27 -8.51
N LEU A 723 -29.32 33.61 -9.79
CA LEU A 723 -30.59 33.41 -10.51
C LEU A 723 -30.98 31.94 -10.58
N MET A 724 -30.03 31.03 -10.82
CA MET A 724 -30.28 29.59 -10.78
C MET A 724 -30.76 29.12 -9.39
N GLN A 725 -30.15 29.63 -8.31
CA GLN A 725 -30.59 29.31 -6.95
C GLN A 725 -31.97 29.88 -6.62
N ILE A 726 -32.25 31.13 -7.02
CA ILE A 726 -33.55 31.77 -6.85
C ILE A 726 -34.62 30.97 -7.59
N PHE A 727 -34.38 30.62 -8.84
CA PHE A 727 -35.31 29.82 -9.66
C PHE A 727 -35.57 28.43 -9.05
N TYR A 728 -34.54 27.78 -8.52
CA TYR A 728 -34.71 26.52 -7.78
C TYR A 728 -35.57 26.69 -6.52
N ARG A 729 -35.28 27.70 -5.69
CA ARG A 729 -36.04 27.98 -4.45
C ARG A 729 -37.49 28.33 -4.74
N PHE A 730 -37.73 29.13 -5.78
CA PHE A 730 -39.06 29.52 -6.21
C PHE A 730 -39.88 28.30 -6.67
N ASN A 731 -39.32 27.45 -7.53
CA ASN A 731 -39.99 26.21 -7.96
C ASN A 731 -40.17 25.20 -6.83
N TYR A 732 -39.24 25.12 -5.89
CA TYR A 732 -39.36 24.29 -4.70
C TYR A 732 -40.52 24.77 -3.81
N TYR A 733 -40.64 26.08 -3.60
CA TYR A 733 -41.72 26.69 -2.82
C TYR A 733 -43.10 26.46 -3.47
N LEU A 734 -43.24 26.75 -4.77
CA LEU A 734 -44.50 26.57 -5.50
C LEU A 734 -45.00 25.13 -5.54
N ASN A 735 -44.09 24.15 -5.57
CA ASN A 735 -44.45 22.75 -5.69
C ASN A 735 -44.43 22.00 -4.34
N ARG A 736 -44.20 22.67 -3.20
CA ARG A 736 -44.05 22.04 -1.88
C ARG A 736 -45.23 21.15 -1.49
N THR A 737 -46.44 21.44 -1.97
CA THR A 737 -47.67 20.68 -1.71
C THR A 737 -47.96 19.57 -2.73
N LYS A 738 -47.22 19.51 -3.85
CA LYS A 738 -47.43 18.52 -4.91
C LYS A 738 -46.49 17.32 -4.75
N PRO A 739 -46.97 16.08 -4.92
CA PRO A 739 -46.15 14.86 -4.83
C PRO A 739 -45.03 14.76 -5.90
N GLN A 740 -45.05 15.61 -6.93
CA GLN A 740 -44.03 15.70 -7.99
C GLN A 740 -42.73 16.41 -7.56
N THR A 741 -42.61 16.92 -6.33
CA THR A 741 -41.38 17.54 -5.81
C THR A 741 -40.16 16.62 -5.82
N LYS A 742 -40.34 15.30 -5.96
CA LYS A 742 -39.24 14.32 -6.06
C LYS A 742 -38.33 14.51 -7.30
N ASN A 743 -38.80 15.20 -8.36
CA ASN A 743 -38.02 15.38 -9.59
C ASN A 743 -37.24 16.71 -9.68
N LEU A 744 -37.28 17.56 -8.64
CA LEU A 744 -36.50 18.80 -8.64
C LEU A 744 -35.02 18.51 -8.33
N VAL A 745 -34.14 18.85 -9.27
CA VAL A 745 -32.69 18.67 -9.12
C VAL A 745 -32.08 19.90 -8.43
N LYS A 746 -31.45 19.70 -7.27
CA LYS A 746 -30.75 20.76 -6.54
C LYS A 746 -29.52 21.24 -7.32
N PRO A 747 -29.30 22.56 -7.48
CA PRO A 747 -28.10 23.08 -8.13
C PRO A 747 -26.83 22.61 -7.43
N LYS A 748 -25.80 22.27 -8.21
CA LYS A 748 -24.47 21.97 -7.69
C LYS A 748 -23.82 23.21 -7.05
N PRO A 749 -22.82 23.03 -6.16
CA PRO A 749 -22.02 24.14 -5.65
C PRO A 749 -21.36 24.92 -6.79
N PHE A 750 -21.34 26.25 -6.71
CA PHE A 750 -20.69 27.11 -7.72
C PHE A 750 -19.21 26.74 -7.93
N LEU A 751 -18.53 26.34 -6.86
CA LEU A 751 -17.13 25.94 -6.90
C LEU A 751 -16.86 24.80 -7.88
N GLU A 752 -17.79 23.86 -8.04
CA GLU A 752 -17.67 22.79 -9.06
C GLU A 752 -17.99 23.33 -10.46
N LEU A 753 -19.03 24.15 -10.60
CA LEU A 753 -19.51 24.67 -11.89
C LEU A 753 -18.54 25.66 -12.52
N ALA A 754 -17.78 26.42 -11.72
CA ALA A 754 -16.84 27.43 -12.20
C ALA A 754 -15.79 26.89 -13.17
N TYR A 755 -15.34 25.64 -12.98
CA TYR A 755 -14.40 24.98 -13.90
C TYR A 755 -14.97 24.74 -15.30
N GLY A 756 -16.29 24.82 -15.46
CA GLY A 756 -16.95 24.80 -16.76
C GLY A 756 -16.50 25.95 -17.67
N TYR A 757 -16.16 27.11 -17.10
CA TYR A 757 -15.71 28.32 -17.82
C TYR A 757 -14.25 28.26 -18.29
N LEU A 758 -13.49 27.24 -17.88
CA LEU A 758 -12.07 27.13 -18.19
C LEU A 758 -11.75 27.16 -19.70
N PRO A 759 -12.50 26.49 -20.61
CA PRO A 759 -12.26 26.58 -22.04
C PRO A 759 -12.48 27.99 -22.60
N LEU A 760 -13.54 28.69 -22.15
CA LEU A 760 -13.83 30.05 -22.59
C LEU A 760 -12.73 31.03 -22.17
N ILE A 761 -12.19 30.89 -20.96
CA ILE A 761 -11.11 31.76 -20.46
C ILE A 761 -9.83 31.53 -21.25
N LEU A 762 -9.49 30.25 -21.50
CA LEU A 762 -8.36 29.92 -22.37
C LEU A 762 -8.55 30.43 -23.79
N GLY A 763 -9.74 30.24 -24.36
CA GLY A 763 -10.10 30.68 -25.70
C GLY A 763 -10.11 32.20 -25.85
N GLY A 764 -10.61 32.93 -24.85
CA GLY A 764 -10.58 34.40 -24.81
C GLY A 764 -9.15 34.93 -24.71
N SER A 765 -8.32 34.33 -23.85
CA SER A 765 -6.90 34.67 -23.76
C SER A 765 -6.19 34.40 -25.09
N LEU A 766 -6.41 33.23 -25.70
CA LEU A 766 -5.83 32.89 -26.99
C LEU A 766 -6.31 33.83 -28.10
N ALA A 767 -7.59 34.18 -28.14
CA ALA A 767 -8.15 35.12 -29.11
C ALA A 767 -7.51 36.51 -29.00
N HIS A 768 -7.25 37.00 -27.78
CA HIS A 768 -6.50 38.25 -27.58
C HIS A 768 -5.09 38.14 -28.18
N TYR A 769 -4.31 37.13 -27.79
CA TYR A 769 -2.91 36.99 -28.23
C TYR A 769 -2.74 36.55 -29.69
N LEU A 770 -3.76 35.96 -30.32
CA LEU A 770 -3.72 35.58 -31.75
C LEU A 770 -3.51 36.80 -32.66
N GLY A 771 -4.06 37.96 -32.31
CA GLY A 771 -3.83 39.19 -33.06
C GLY A 771 -2.38 39.65 -33.02
N LEU A 772 -1.78 39.65 -31.82
CA LEU A 772 -0.38 39.99 -31.61
C LEU A 772 0.53 38.98 -32.33
N GLY A 773 0.22 37.69 -32.22
CA GLY A 773 0.95 36.61 -32.89
C GLY A 773 0.90 36.70 -34.42
N LEU A 774 -0.27 36.83 -35.02
CA LEU A 774 -0.39 36.78 -36.48
C LEU A 774 0.00 38.10 -37.18
N ASN A 775 0.12 39.19 -36.42
CA ASN A 775 0.55 40.49 -36.94
C ASN A 775 2.01 40.78 -36.59
N GLU A 776 2.36 40.83 -35.31
CA GLU A 776 3.69 41.28 -34.88
C GLU A 776 4.75 40.18 -34.96
N ALA A 777 4.38 38.92 -34.68
CA ALA A 777 5.32 37.79 -34.73
C ALA A 777 5.86 37.59 -36.16
N GLY A 778 5.05 37.92 -37.17
CA GLY A 778 5.41 37.90 -38.59
C GLY A 778 6.50 38.90 -38.99
N ARG A 779 6.82 39.87 -38.11
CA ARG A 779 7.85 40.90 -38.32
C ARG A 779 9.18 40.56 -37.62
N ILE A 780 9.37 39.33 -37.18
CA ILE A 780 10.54 38.92 -36.39
C ILE A 780 11.88 39.25 -37.05
N LEU A 781 12.00 39.09 -38.38
CA LEU A 781 13.24 39.36 -39.11
C LEU A 781 13.60 40.87 -39.09
N PRO A 782 12.72 41.79 -39.52
CA PRO A 782 12.93 43.22 -39.34
C PRO A 782 13.23 43.63 -37.89
N VAL A 783 12.50 43.10 -36.91
CA VAL A 783 12.67 43.44 -35.49
C VAL A 783 14.04 42.97 -34.98
N THR A 784 14.48 41.76 -35.37
CA THR A 784 15.79 41.21 -35.00
C THR A 784 16.92 42.08 -35.56
N PHE A 785 16.81 42.53 -36.80
CA PHE A 785 17.80 43.44 -37.40
C PHE A 785 17.81 44.80 -36.69
N ALA A 786 16.62 45.35 -36.42
CA ALA A 786 16.47 46.61 -35.69
C ALA A 786 17.05 46.53 -34.26
N THR A 787 17.00 45.35 -33.63
CA THR A 787 17.55 45.11 -32.28
C THR A 787 19.07 45.35 -32.24
N VAL A 788 19.77 45.07 -33.35
CA VAL A 788 21.23 45.24 -33.49
C VAL A 788 21.57 46.57 -34.18
N GLY A 789 20.58 47.44 -34.40
CA GLY A 789 20.78 48.74 -35.08
C GLY A 789 20.90 48.66 -36.60
N LEU A 790 20.55 47.52 -37.21
CA LEU A 790 20.55 47.34 -38.67
C LEU A 790 19.17 47.70 -39.26
N ASN A 791 19.16 48.25 -40.47
CA ASN A 791 17.91 48.55 -41.17
C ASN A 791 17.33 47.28 -41.81
N GLY A 792 16.22 46.79 -41.25
CA GLY A 792 15.53 45.57 -41.69
C GLY A 792 14.28 45.82 -42.56
N ALA A 793 14.05 47.05 -43.04
CA ALA A 793 12.81 47.40 -43.74
C ALA A 793 12.55 46.63 -45.05
N SER A 794 13.60 46.08 -45.68
CA SER A 794 13.50 45.28 -46.91
C SER A 794 13.36 43.76 -46.65
N LEU A 795 13.37 43.32 -45.40
CA LEU A 795 13.24 41.91 -45.05
C LEU A 795 11.80 41.43 -45.19
N PRO A 796 11.59 40.15 -45.53
CA PRO A 796 10.24 39.60 -45.70
C PRO A 796 9.46 39.61 -44.39
N VAL A 797 8.19 39.98 -44.48
CA VAL A 797 7.23 40.03 -43.38
C VAL A 797 6.10 39.04 -43.64
N LEU A 798 5.80 38.20 -42.65
CA LEU A 798 4.75 37.18 -42.71
C LEU A 798 3.57 37.56 -41.81
N VAL A 799 2.86 38.62 -42.19
CA VAL A 799 1.67 39.11 -41.48
C VAL A 799 0.41 38.50 -42.10
N ALA A 800 -0.50 37.98 -41.27
CA ALA A 800 -1.79 37.54 -41.75
C ALA A 800 -2.71 38.72 -42.07
N HIS A 801 -3.54 38.58 -43.10
CA HIS A 801 -4.55 39.59 -43.43
C HIS A 801 -5.51 39.80 -42.23
N PRO A 802 -5.92 41.04 -41.90
CA PRO A 802 -6.78 41.32 -40.75
C PRO A 802 -8.06 40.48 -40.70
N ALA A 803 -8.69 40.24 -41.85
CA ALA A 803 -9.86 39.37 -41.95
C ALA A 803 -9.60 37.91 -41.51
N VAL A 804 -8.40 37.37 -41.77
CA VAL A 804 -8.00 36.03 -41.33
C VAL A 804 -7.80 36.01 -39.81
N ILE A 805 -7.19 37.06 -39.26
CA ILE A 805 -7.01 37.21 -37.81
C ILE A 805 -8.38 37.25 -37.13
N ALA A 806 -9.29 38.13 -37.57
CA ALA A 806 -10.65 38.24 -37.04
C ALA A 806 -11.42 36.91 -37.15
N PHE A 807 -11.28 36.19 -38.27
CA PHE A 807 -11.87 34.86 -38.43
C PHE A 807 -11.33 33.84 -37.41
N LEU A 808 -10.01 33.80 -37.20
CA LEU A 808 -9.38 32.87 -36.24
C LEU A 808 -9.72 33.22 -34.79
N GLN A 809 -9.76 34.51 -34.44
CA GLN A 809 -10.19 34.97 -33.12
C GLN A 809 -11.67 34.61 -32.87
N GLY A 810 -12.53 34.90 -33.85
CA GLY A 810 -13.96 34.60 -33.75
C GLY A 810 -14.25 33.10 -33.65
N THR A 811 -13.62 32.28 -34.51
CA THR A 811 -13.78 30.81 -34.46
C THR A 811 -13.27 30.24 -33.13
N THR A 812 -12.17 30.77 -32.57
CA THR A 812 -11.65 30.38 -31.25
C THR A 812 -12.66 30.68 -30.13
N LEU A 813 -13.30 31.86 -30.15
CA LEU A 813 -14.33 32.23 -29.17
C LEU A 813 -15.59 31.36 -29.30
N VAL A 814 -16.06 31.09 -30.52
CA VAL A 814 -17.22 30.22 -30.75
C VAL A 814 -16.94 28.79 -30.27
N PHE A 815 -15.80 28.22 -30.66
CA PHE A 815 -15.43 26.86 -30.28
C PHE A 815 -15.25 26.71 -28.77
N SER A 816 -14.57 27.65 -28.12
CA SER A 816 -14.38 27.65 -26.66
C SER A 816 -15.68 27.83 -25.88
N THR A 817 -16.65 28.57 -26.42
CA THR A 817 -17.99 28.70 -25.86
C THR A 817 -18.76 27.38 -25.93
N LEU A 818 -18.72 26.69 -27.07
CA LEU A 818 -19.34 25.37 -27.23
C LEU A 818 -18.73 24.34 -26.27
N LEU A 819 -17.40 24.34 -26.14
CA LEU A 819 -16.71 23.48 -25.17
C LEU A 819 -17.08 23.81 -23.73
N THR A 820 -17.24 25.09 -23.39
CA THR A 820 -17.65 25.55 -22.06
C THR A 820 -19.06 25.05 -21.71
N ILE A 821 -20.00 25.15 -22.65
CA ILE A 821 -21.37 24.62 -22.49
C ILE A 821 -21.33 23.10 -22.29
N PHE A 822 -20.59 22.38 -23.15
CA PHE A 822 -20.44 20.93 -23.06
C PHE A 822 -19.82 20.49 -21.73
N LEU A 823 -18.74 21.15 -21.30
CA LEU A 823 -18.01 20.84 -20.08
C LEU A 823 -18.88 21.11 -18.83
N THR A 824 -19.54 22.27 -18.78
CA THR A 824 -20.47 22.63 -17.70
C THR A 824 -21.58 21.58 -17.57
N GLN A 825 -22.13 21.13 -18.70
CA GLN A 825 -23.15 20.08 -18.75
C GLN A 825 -22.63 18.74 -18.19
N LYS A 826 -21.39 18.35 -18.52
CA LYS A 826 -20.74 17.11 -18.04
C LYS A 826 -20.39 17.15 -16.55
N ILE A 827 -19.89 18.29 -16.04
CA ILE A 827 -19.55 18.49 -14.63
C ILE A 827 -20.83 18.45 -13.78
N ALA A 828 -21.88 19.15 -14.21
CA ALA A 828 -23.14 19.22 -13.50
C ALA A 828 -23.88 17.88 -13.48
N ARG A 829 -23.91 17.16 -14.62
CA ARG A 829 -24.77 15.97 -14.83
C ARG A 829 -26.25 16.25 -14.55
N GLN A 830 -26.71 17.46 -14.87
CA GLN A 830 -28.08 17.95 -14.66
C GLN A 830 -28.75 18.23 -16.00
N PRO A 831 -30.09 18.22 -16.10
CA PRO A 831 -30.77 18.57 -17.36
C PRO A 831 -30.46 20.01 -17.78
N LEU A 832 -30.44 20.25 -19.09
CA LEU A 832 -29.99 21.52 -19.70
C LEU A 832 -30.79 22.74 -19.19
N ARG A 833 -32.08 22.55 -18.89
CA ARG A 833 -32.97 23.59 -18.35
C ARG A 833 -32.51 24.14 -16.99
N CYS A 834 -31.92 23.30 -16.13
CA CYS A 834 -31.41 23.73 -14.84
C CYS A 834 -30.17 24.63 -14.97
N LEU A 835 -29.42 24.47 -16.06
CA LEU A 835 -28.16 25.18 -16.31
C LEU A 835 -28.32 26.35 -17.31
N LEU A 836 -29.56 26.67 -17.72
CA LEU A 836 -29.85 27.72 -18.70
C LEU A 836 -29.12 29.02 -18.37
N TRP A 837 -29.19 29.48 -17.12
CA TRP A 837 -28.56 30.72 -16.68
C TRP A 837 -27.03 30.68 -16.79
N GLN A 838 -26.40 29.54 -16.52
CA GLN A 838 -24.95 29.38 -16.65
C GLN A 838 -24.53 29.36 -18.12
N HIS A 839 -25.28 28.67 -18.99
CA HIS A 839 -25.04 28.67 -20.44
C HIS A 839 -25.24 30.05 -21.05
N LEU A 840 -26.25 30.79 -20.60
CA LEU A 840 -26.50 32.17 -21.01
C LEU A 840 -25.38 33.11 -20.55
N ALA A 841 -24.87 32.94 -19.32
CA ALA A 841 -23.69 33.67 -18.86
C ALA A 841 -22.45 33.40 -19.73
N SER A 842 -22.22 32.15 -20.15
CA SER A 842 -21.13 31.81 -21.09
C SER A 842 -21.31 32.51 -22.43
N ALA A 843 -22.53 32.55 -22.96
CA ALA A 843 -22.84 33.25 -24.20
C ALA A 843 -22.66 34.77 -24.07
N ILE A 844 -23.11 35.38 -22.96
CA ILE A 844 -22.90 36.82 -22.69
C ILE A 844 -21.41 37.15 -22.66
N LEU A 845 -20.61 36.37 -21.92
CA LEU A 845 -19.16 36.57 -21.83
C LEU A 845 -18.48 36.42 -23.20
N ALA A 846 -18.93 35.47 -24.03
CA ALA A 846 -18.40 35.28 -25.36
C ALA A 846 -18.74 36.46 -26.30
N VAL A 847 -19.97 36.97 -26.22
CA VAL A 847 -20.40 38.14 -27.02
C VAL A 847 -19.68 39.41 -26.58
N SER A 848 -19.47 39.63 -25.27
CA SER A 848 -18.69 40.78 -24.80
C SER A 848 -17.23 40.69 -25.27
N MET A 849 -16.59 39.51 -25.16
CA MET A 849 -15.24 39.30 -25.70
C MET A 849 -15.18 39.50 -27.21
N TRP A 850 -16.18 39.03 -27.95
CA TRP A 850 -16.25 39.24 -29.40
C TRP A 850 -16.25 40.72 -29.76
N ARG A 851 -17.02 41.54 -29.04
CA ARG A 851 -17.10 42.97 -29.29
C ARG A 851 -15.79 43.70 -29.04
N ILE A 852 -15.05 43.33 -28.01
CA ILE A 852 -13.80 44.02 -27.63
C ILE A 852 -12.55 43.45 -28.31
N ILE A 853 -12.59 42.21 -28.83
CA ILE A 853 -11.42 41.54 -29.46
C ILE A 853 -11.52 41.51 -30.98
N VAL A 854 -12.70 41.22 -31.54
CA VAL A 854 -12.87 40.90 -32.97
C VAL A 854 -13.47 42.06 -33.75
N SER A 855 -14.29 42.89 -33.08
CA SER A 855 -15.09 43.95 -33.73
C SER A 855 -14.39 45.31 -33.73
N VAL A 856 -13.13 45.35 -33.31
CA VAL A 856 -12.22 46.50 -33.25
C VAL A 856 -11.12 46.25 -34.26
#